data_AF-A0A3C0A1P9-F1
#
_entry.id   AF-A0A3C0A1P9-F1
#
_cell.length_a   1.000
_cell.length_b   1.000
_cell.length_c   1.000
_cell.angle_alpha   90.00
_cell.angle_beta   90.00
_cell.angle_gamma   90.00
#
_symmetry.space_group_name_H-M   'P 1'
#
loop_
_entity.id
_entity.type
_entity.pdbx_description
1 polymer ?
#
loop_
_entity_poly.entity_id
_entity_poly.type
_entity_poly.pdbx_seq_one_letter_code
_entity_poly.pdbx_strand_id
1 'polypeptide(L)'
;MRIKYAITPLILLGFTVIACPLSSAQEFSEQEDAAIKLCESNITGKIYSPEKAEACLESLHKNDDLLLNKLGQKDKKKLTFILKHNNMFKELGEFFEGTIDVCLIRRKMIQLFDYDNTVKACSLCELGLGPQIDLFMPWVHTYASGRFYTMAWSVYDWEHLKGYAKASLTARGYPENVWKTKTVNQRIALLVADDIIAARQVDTFMLTENKTCSAVDDVDGFLGFYLDPKMKEKYLSYKESSKKAGTLTEPGAGIQNSPDKTSKISANMSGIKSGENSFSALGKVFDGSNLSGSGPGTIPSSKWSFGTAKPADTTLTDADASALAGQLLNHLVGVKNENGAYSGGELKNTKVGDGLLAMYNAKKDGVPETPLKLMVHTYKSDLPWASYCPLNAVDCGEIKPGIIVLNKAVLEGWMKEKGVSAEQLMTNDDYVKRLARHIAPVFVHEATHQQDDKWTRDHGFHFRYTIDDEAGAFSRQSLFLKEKLADPRTEAAYMKEMRYIDDIILRTTETDGYRGQKKNVRYYSVHGIEGEASTSFTKFENALKEQNLRKTAKDYSFPKSDSKTCPYGPPQECSDAQLQAMISKTYPWYQQAIKKQRENIVFINTEIGRLKKDDKSGRAKSLYSPKAPDSSPHIGVF
;
A
#
# COMPACT_ATOMS: atom_id res chain seq x y z
N MET A 1 21.22 67.15 37.59
CA MET A 1 21.51 65.73 37.88
C MET A 1 22.47 65.24 36.80
N ARG A 2 23.72 64.91 37.17
CA ARG A 2 24.87 64.77 36.25
C ARG A 2 24.97 63.34 35.69
N ILE A 3 25.01 63.20 34.37
CA ILE A 3 25.31 61.96 33.64
C ILE A 3 26.82 61.75 33.65
N LYS A 4 27.29 60.64 34.24
CA LYS A 4 28.69 60.18 34.16
C LYS A 4 28.82 59.17 33.02
N TYR A 5 29.62 59.50 32.02
CA TYR A 5 30.09 58.56 31.00
C TYR A 5 31.17 57.65 31.61
N ALA A 6 30.99 56.34 31.48
CA ALA A 6 32.02 55.34 31.76
C ALA A 6 32.64 54.90 30.43
N ILE A 7 33.94 55.16 30.29
CA ILE A 7 34.79 54.72 29.18
C ILE A 7 35.26 53.30 29.53
N THR A 8 34.85 52.31 28.74
CA THR A 8 35.33 50.93 28.83
C THR A 8 36.54 50.75 27.89
N PRO A 9 37.66 50.17 28.35
CA PRO A 9 38.85 49.98 27.51
C PRO A 9 38.62 48.85 26.48
N LEU A 10 38.97 49.17 25.24
CA LEU A 10 39.00 48.27 24.09
C LEU A 10 40.15 47.26 24.25
N ILE A 11 39.83 46.04 24.71
CA ILE A 11 40.78 44.92 24.72
C ILE A 11 40.87 44.38 23.29
N LEU A 12 42.02 44.62 22.62
CA LEU A 12 42.39 43.92 21.39
C LEU A 12 42.61 42.44 21.73
N LEU A 13 41.57 41.62 21.53
CA LEU A 13 41.71 40.17 21.40
C LEU A 13 42.43 39.88 20.08
N GLY A 14 43.72 39.53 20.19
CA GLY A 14 44.48 38.97 19.09
C GLY A 14 43.82 37.68 18.61
N PHE A 15 43.18 37.74 17.44
CA PHE A 15 42.74 36.54 16.73
C PHE A 15 43.99 35.81 16.23
N THR A 16 44.48 34.84 17.01
CA THR A 16 45.25 33.73 16.45
C THR A 16 44.36 33.05 15.42
N VAL A 17 44.65 33.26 14.15
CA VAL A 17 44.10 32.47 13.05
C VAL A 17 44.60 31.05 13.27
N ILE A 18 43.81 30.25 13.98
CA ILE A 18 43.97 28.80 13.99
C ILE A 18 43.74 28.41 12.52
N ALA A 19 44.83 28.16 11.80
CA ALA A 19 44.76 27.57 10.47
C ALA A 19 43.98 26.27 10.63
N CYS A 20 42.69 26.30 10.29
CA CYS A 20 41.87 25.11 10.21
C CYS A 20 42.61 24.23 9.20
N PRO A 21 43.19 23.08 9.60
CA PRO A 21 43.91 22.24 8.67
C PRO A 21 42.91 21.96 7.55
N LEU A 22 43.23 22.45 6.35
CA LEU A 22 42.48 22.15 5.14
C LEU A 22 42.36 20.63 5.15
N SER A 23 41.14 20.15 5.44
CA SER A 23 40.86 18.72 5.58
C SER A 23 41.34 18.09 4.30
N SER A 24 42.50 17.43 4.36
CA SER A 24 43.07 16.73 3.23
C SER A 24 42.00 15.72 2.84
N ALA A 25 41.35 15.93 1.69
CA ALA A 25 40.23 15.13 1.25
C ALA A 25 40.66 13.65 1.33
N GLN A 26 40.13 12.94 2.33
CA GLN A 26 40.62 11.61 2.66
C GLN A 26 40.38 10.72 1.44
N GLU A 27 41.45 10.16 0.88
CA GLU A 27 41.34 9.25 -0.25
C GLU A 27 40.50 8.03 0.12
N PHE A 28 39.80 7.48 -0.86
CA PHE A 28 39.09 6.21 -0.65
C PHE A 28 40.13 5.10 -0.47
N SER A 29 39.90 4.22 0.50
CA SER A 29 40.65 2.98 0.58
C SER A 29 40.32 2.09 -0.62
N GLU A 30 41.20 1.12 -0.92
CA GLU A 30 40.97 0.17 -2.01
C GLU A 30 39.62 -0.58 -1.88
N GLN A 31 39.22 -0.90 -0.65
CA GLN A 31 37.94 -1.56 -0.36
C GLN A 31 36.74 -0.64 -0.62
N GLU A 32 36.86 0.64 -0.25
CA GLU A 32 35.83 1.65 -0.53
C GLU A 32 35.69 1.90 -2.04
N ASP A 33 36.81 2.02 -2.76
CA ASP A 33 36.81 2.16 -4.22
C ASP A 33 36.22 0.92 -4.91
N ALA A 34 36.51 -0.29 -4.41
CA ALA A 34 35.91 -1.52 -4.94
C ALA A 34 34.39 -1.54 -4.75
N ALA A 35 33.88 -1.12 -3.58
CA ALA A 35 32.44 -1.02 -3.31
C ALA A 35 31.76 0.01 -4.22
N ILE A 36 32.38 1.18 -4.42
CA ILE A 36 31.87 2.22 -5.34
C ILE A 36 31.87 1.69 -6.79
N LYS A 37 32.94 1.02 -7.23
CA LYS A 37 33.01 0.44 -8.58
C LYS A 37 31.98 -0.67 -8.79
N LEU A 38 31.69 -1.49 -7.78
CA LEU A 38 30.62 -2.48 -7.83
C LEU A 38 29.28 -1.79 -8.15
N CYS A 39 28.95 -0.73 -7.40
CA CYS A 39 27.74 0.06 -7.61
C CYS A 39 27.65 0.69 -9.00
N GLU A 40 28.74 1.28 -9.48
CA GLU A 40 28.80 1.91 -10.79
C GLU A 40 28.71 0.90 -11.92
N SER A 41 29.38 -0.25 -11.79
CA SER A 41 29.40 -1.29 -12.81
C SER A 41 28.02 -1.87 -13.08
N ASN A 42 27.15 -1.90 -12.06
CA ASN A 42 25.78 -2.37 -12.24
C ASN A 42 25.00 -1.46 -13.20
N ILE A 43 25.25 -0.15 -13.16
CA ILE A 43 24.52 0.84 -13.97
C ILE A 43 25.26 1.10 -15.29
N THR A 44 26.51 1.54 -15.23
CA THR A 44 27.32 1.94 -16.39
C THR A 44 27.71 0.75 -17.27
N GLY A 45 27.90 -0.43 -16.67
CA GLY A 45 28.11 -1.68 -17.40
C GLY A 45 26.83 -2.26 -17.99
N LYS A 46 25.68 -1.58 -17.85
CA LYS A 46 24.35 -2.02 -18.30
C LYS A 46 23.96 -3.40 -17.80
N ILE A 47 24.43 -3.76 -16.61
CA ILE A 47 24.13 -5.07 -16.00
C ILE A 47 22.72 -5.04 -15.44
N TYR A 48 22.40 -4.00 -14.66
CA TYR A 48 21.08 -3.75 -14.10
C TYR A 48 20.55 -4.89 -13.22
N SER A 49 21.42 -5.68 -12.59
CA SER A 49 21.03 -6.82 -11.77
C SER A 49 20.46 -6.33 -10.42
N PRO A 50 19.28 -6.83 -10.00
CA PRO A 50 18.76 -6.59 -8.65
C PRO A 50 19.70 -7.04 -7.54
N GLU A 51 20.33 -8.20 -7.68
CA GLU A 51 21.22 -8.78 -6.67
C GLU A 51 22.50 -7.94 -6.51
N LYS A 52 23.05 -7.46 -7.63
CA LYS A 52 24.19 -6.52 -7.59
C LYS A 52 23.78 -5.16 -7.02
N ALA A 53 22.55 -4.73 -7.26
CA ALA A 53 22.02 -3.51 -6.68
C ALA A 53 21.88 -3.64 -5.15
N GLU A 54 21.37 -4.76 -4.64
CA GLU A 54 21.31 -5.07 -3.22
C GLU A 54 22.72 -5.10 -2.60
N ALA A 55 23.65 -5.86 -3.18
CA ALA A 55 25.03 -5.94 -2.69
C ALA A 55 25.74 -4.58 -2.69
N CYS A 56 25.49 -3.74 -3.71
CA CYS A 56 25.96 -2.36 -3.75
C CYS A 56 25.42 -1.55 -2.57
N LEU A 57 24.10 -1.51 -2.37
CA LEU A 57 23.46 -0.72 -1.33
C LEU A 57 23.89 -1.17 0.06
N GLU A 58 23.95 -2.49 0.30
CA GLU A 58 24.49 -3.04 1.53
C GLU A 58 25.92 -2.56 1.79
N SER A 59 26.79 -2.56 0.77
CA SER A 59 28.18 -2.11 0.91
C SER A 59 28.30 -0.62 1.27
N LEU A 60 27.43 0.23 0.75
CA LEU A 60 27.39 1.66 1.06
C LEU A 60 26.92 1.93 2.49
N HIS A 61 26.03 1.08 3.01
CA HIS A 61 25.43 1.17 4.34
C HIS A 61 26.18 0.36 5.42
N LYS A 62 27.37 -0.18 5.11
CA LYS A 62 28.27 -0.77 6.10
C LYS A 62 28.87 0.30 7.01
N ASN A 63 29.24 -0.09 8.22
CA ASN A 63 29.91 0.76 9.21
C ASN A 63 29.20 2.11 9.42
N ASP A 64 27.88 2.06 9.68
CA ASP A 64 27.03 3.23 9.94
C ASP A 64 27.14 4.33 8.86
N ASP A 65 27.01 3.93 7.60
CA ASP A 65 27.00 4.81 6.42
C ASP A 65 28.29 5.61 6.21
N LEU A 66 29.43 5.17 6.77
CA LEU A 66 30.70 5.89 6.63
C LEU A 66 31.09 6.13 5.16
N LEU A 67 31.00 5.09 4.32
CA LEU A 67 31.31 5.20 2.89
C LEU A 67 30.31 6.10 2.15
N LEU A 68 29.01 5.94 2.43
CA LEU A 68 27.97 6.78 1.85
C LEU A 68 28.20 8.26 2.18
N ASN A 69 28.50 8.59 3.43
CA ASN A 69 28.80 9.95 3.88
C ASN A 69 30.05 10.51 3.20
N LYS A 70 31.14 9.73 3.16
CA LYS A 70 32.39 10.11 2.51
C LYS A 70 32.20 10.36 1.01
N LEU A 71 31.47 9.49 0.32
CA LEU A 71 31.15 9.67 -1.10
C LEU A 71 30.25 10.89 -1.32
N GLY A 72 29.26 11.13 -0.46
CA GLY A 72 28.37 12.29 -0.55
C GLY A 72 29.11 13.62 -0.38
N GLN A 73 30.15 13.66 0.44
CA GLN A 73 31.02 14.83 0.61
C GLN A 73 31.93 15.05 -0.60
N LYS A 74 32.51 13.98 -1.16
CA LYS A 74 33.48 14.06 -2.26
C LYS A 74 32.82 14.24 -3.63
N ASP A 75 31.76 13.49 -3.92
CA ASP A 75 31.04 13.51 -5.19
C ASP A 75 29.55 13.22 -5.00
N LYS A 76 28.80 14.26 -4.63
CA LYS A 76 27.35 14.18 -4.41
C LYS A 76 26.59 13.72 -5.65
N LYS A 77 27.02 14.12 -6.85
CA LYS A 77 26.36 13.74 -8.11
C LYS A 77 26.49 12.24 -8.36
N LYS A 78 27.71 11.69 -8.19
CA LYS A 78 27.96 10.26 -8.30
C LYS A 78 27.17 9.47 -7.26
N LEU A 79 27.11 9.92 -6.01
CA LEU A 79 26.28 9.26 -5.00
C LEU A 79 24.79 9.28 -5.39
N THR A 80 24.27 10.43 -5.86
CA THR A 80 22.87 10.53 -6.32
C THR A 80 22.60 9.51 -7.42
N PHE A 81 23.47 9.45 -8.42
CA PHE A 81 23.36 8.54 -9.56
C PHE A 81 23.36 7.06 -9.12
N ILE A 82 24.27 6.69 -8.21
CA ILE A 82 24.37 5.33 -7.67
C ILE A 82 23.11 4.95 -6.89
N LEU A 83 22.67 5.80 -5.96
CA LEU A 83 21.53 5.50 -5.09
C LEU A 83 20.23 5.45 -5.88
N LYS A 84 19.97 6.41 -6.77
CA LYS A 84 18.77 6.46 -7.61
C LYS A 84 18.55 5.14 -8.36
N HIS A 85 19.54 4.72 -9.14
CA HIS A 85 19.37 3.57 -10.04
C HIS A 85 19.48 2.22 -9.33
N ASN A 86 20.38 2.06 -8.35
CA ASN A 86 20.46 0.78 -7.62
C ASN A 86 19.23 0.57 -6.72
N ASN A 87 18.70 1.61 -6.05
CA ASN A 87 17.44 1.46 -5.30
C ASN A 87 16.28 1.05 -6.21
N MET A 88 16.18 1.64 -7.41
CA MET A 88 15.17 1.27 -8.41
C MET A 88 15.28 -0.21 -8.83
N PHE A 89 16.48 -0.70 -9.19
CA PHE A 89 16.63 -2.10 -9.62
C PHE A 89 16.44 -3.10 -8.47
N LYS A 90 16.84 -2.74 -7.24
CA LYS A 90 16.51 -3.54 -6.06
C LYS A 90 15.00 -3.64 -5.85
N GLU A 91 14.28 -2.52 -5.87
CA GLU A 91 12.80 -2.51 -5.74
C GLU A 91 12.13 -3.30 -6.86
N LEU A 92 12.61 -3.19 -8.10
CA LEU A 92 12.08 -3.94 -9.24
C LEU A 92 12.31 -5.45 -9.11
N GLY A 93 13.49 -5.89 -8.66
CA GLY A 93 13.75 -7.29 -8.40
C GLY A 93 12.83 -7.83 -7.30
N GLU A 94 12.80 -7.14 -6.16
CA GLU A 94 11.88 -7.48 -5.07
C GLU A 94 10.44 -7.54 -5.58
N PHE A 95 10.03 -6.56 -6.41
CA PHE A 95 8.71 -6.55 -7.04
C PHE A 95 8.48 -7.88 -7.76
N PHE A 96 9.30 -8.26 -8.74
CA PHE A 96 9.05 -9.46 -9.53
C PHE A 96 9.21 -10.81 -8.80
N GLU A 97 9.83 -10.86 -7.62
CA GLU A 97 9.87 -12.07 -6.78
C GLU A 97 8.49 -12.52 -6.26
N GLY A 98 7.54 -11.59 -6.13
CA GLY A 98 6.21 -11.89 -5.57
C GLY A 98 5.31 -12.68 -6.51
N THR A 99 4.20 -13.24 -5.99
CA THR A 99 3.04 -13.64 -6.80
C THR A 99 2.23 -12.40 -7.14
N ILE A 100 2.43 -11.91 -8.36
CA ILE A 100 1.85 -10.65 -8.82
C ILE A 100 0.87 -10.95 -9.95
N ASP A 101 -0.35 -10.43 -9.86
CA ASP A 101 -1.32 -10.53 -10.94
C ASP A 101 -1.07 -9.50 -12.05
N VAL A 102 -1.82 -9.65 -13.14
CA VAL A 102 -1.71 -8.83 -14.35
C VAL A 102 -1.96 -7.34 -14.05
N CYS A 103 -2.90 -7.03 -13.17
CA CYS A 103 -3.29 -5.66 -12.83
C CYS A 103 -2.21 -4.93 -12.04
N LEU A 104 -1.53 -5.61 -11.12
CA LEU A 104 -0.52 -4.96 -10.28
C LEU A 104 0.72 -4.62 -11.10
N ILE A 105 1.15 -5.55 -11.96
CA ILE A 105 2.23 -5.29 -12.91
C ILE A 105 1.87 -4.10 -13.77
N ARG A 106 0.65 -4.08 -14.34
CA ARG A 106 0.19 -2.97 -15.17
C ARG A 106 0.23 -1.63 -14.43
N ARG A 107 -0.29 -1.56 -13.19
CA ARG A 107 -0.24 -0.35 -12.35
C ARG A 107 1.19 0.13 -12.14
N LYS A 108 2.09 -0.78 -11.74
CA LYS A 108 3.50 -0.44 -11.49
C LYS A 108 4.18 0.06 -12.77
N MET A 109 3.89 -0.54 -13.92
CA MET A 109 4.46 -0.10 -15.20
C MET A 109 3.91 1.25 -15.64
N ILE A 110 2.61 1.51 -15.49
CA ILE A 110 2.03 2.84 -15.71
C ILE A 110 2.72 3.87 -14.81
N GLN A 111 2.94 3.56 -13.53
CA GLN A 111 3.63 4.44 -12.60
C GLN A 111 5.08 4.74 -13.04
N LEU A 112 5.82 3.72 -13.46
CA LEU A 112 7.24 3.87 -13.84
C LEU A 112 7.45 4.51 -15.22
N PHE A 113 6.53 4.28 -16.16
CA PHE A 113 6.71 4.70 -17.55
C PHE A 113 5.79 5.85 -17.96
N ASP A 114 4.52 5.85 -17.54
CA ASP A 114 3.53 6.80 -18.05
C ASP A 114 3.46 8.07 -17.18
N TYR A 115 3.50 7.90 -15.85
CA TYR A 115 3.41 9.01 -14.89
C TYR A 115 4.70 9.85 -14.85
N ASP A 116 5.86 9.19 -15.00
CA ASP A 116 7.14 9.87 -15.08
C ASP A 116 7.31 10.68 -16.39
N ASN A 117 6.60 10.30 -17.47
CA ASN A 117 6.68 11.01 -18.75
C ASN A 117 6.02 12.40 -18.75
N THR A 118 5.09 12.68 -17.84
CA THR A 118 4.31 13.93 -17.87
C THR A 118 4.81 14.97 -16.85
N VAL A 119 5.45 14.55 -15.75
CA VAL A 119 5.81 15.46 -14.65
C VAL A 119 7.18 15.18 -14.01
N LYS A 120 7.76 13.97 -14.14
CA LYS A 120 8.87 13.51 -13.27
C LYS A 120 9.87 12.66 -14.06
N ALA A 121 11.01 13.23 -14.43
CA ALA A 121 12.09 12.55 -15.17
C ALA A 121 12.19 11.02 -14.91
N CYS A 122 11.79 10.24 -15.92
CA CYS A 122 11.75 8.77 -15.89
C CYS A 122 13.14 8.17 -15.68
N SER A 123 13.35 7.49 -14.54
CA SER A 123 14.65 6.92 -14.17
C SER A 123 15.10 5.81 -15.12
N LEU A 124 14.17 5.02 -15.66
CA LEU A 124 14.47 3.99 -16.67
C LEU A 124 14.84 4.61 -18.03
N CYS A 125 14.31 5.79 -18.35
CA CYS A 125 14.56 6.48 -19.61
C CYS A 125 15.98 7.03 -19.67
N GLU A 126 16.55 7.47 -18.54
CA GLU A 126 17.96 7.87 -18.43
C GLU A 126 18.93 6.72 -18.75
N LEU A 127 18.48 5.47 -18.57
CA LEU A 127 19.24 4.26 -18.86
C LEU A 127 18.95 3.66 -20.24
N GLY A 128 18.08 4.30 -21.03
CA GLY A 128 17.62 3.78 -22.33
C GLY A 128 16.71 2.56 -22.23
N LEU A 129 16.11 2.31 -21.06
CA LEU A 129 15.14 1.23 -20.82
C LEU A 129 13.69 1.72 -20.94
N GLY A 130 13.48 3.01 -21.20
CA GLY A 130 12.17 3.63 -21.42
C GLY A 130 12.29 4.83 -22.38
N PRO A 131 11.19 5.54 -22.68
CA PRO A 131 9.84 5.33 -22.15
C PRO A 131 9.07 4.19 -22.83
N GLN A 132 9.62 3.61 -23.89
CA GLN A 132 9.02 2.47 -24.58
C GLN A 132 9.22 1.21 -23.73
N ILE A 133 8.13 0.63 -23.24
CA ILE A 133 8.16 -0.54 -22.34
C ILE A 133 8.88 -1.75 -22.97
N ASP A 134 8.87 -1.87 -24.29
CA ASP A 134 9.57 -2.91 -25.04
C ASP A 134 11.09 -2.91 -24.81
N LEU A 135 11.68 -1.73 -24.53
CA LEU A 135 13.11 -1.62 -24.20
C LEU A 135 13.45 -2.22 -22.82
N PHE A 136 12.45 -2.35 -21.95
CA PHE A 136 12.58 -2.97 -20.63
C PHE A 136 12.31 -4.48 -20.63
N MET A 137 11.60 -5.00 -21.64
CA MET A 137 11.28 -6.43 -21.73
C MET A 137 12.50 -7.37 -21.69
N PRO A 138 13.66 -7.06 -22.31
CA PRO A 138 14.87 -7.87 -22.15
C PRO A 138 15.37 -7.97 -20.70
N TRP A 139 15.20 -6.91 -19.91
CA TRP A 139 15.53 -6.91 -18.48
C TRP A 139 14.61 -7.88 -17.73
N VAL A 140 13.30 -7.81 -18.00
CA VAL A 140 12.31 -8.72 -17.39
C VAL A 140 12.61 -10.17 -17.77
N HIS A 141 12.95 -10.43 -19.03
CA HIS A 141 13.33 -11.77 -19.47
C HIS A 141 14.57 -12.29 -18.73
N THR A 142 15.53 -11.41 -18.43
CA THR A 142 16.79 -11.78 -17.77
C THR A 142 16.61 -12.03 -16.27
N TYR A 143 15.96 -11.10 -15.57
CA TYR A 143 15.92 -11.08 -14.09
C TYR A 143 14.57 -11.49 -13.50
N ALA A 144 13.53 -11.59 -14.32
CA ALA A 144 12.16 -11.91 -13.92
C ALA A 144 11.50 -12.88 -14.93
N SER A 145 12.26 -13.84 -15.46
CA SER A 145 11.81 -14.74 -16.53
C SER A 145 10.49 -15.47 -16.21
N GLY A 146 10.31 -15.90 -14.95
CA GLY A 146 9.07 -16.54 -14.48
C GLY A 146 7.83 -15.62 -14.48
N ARG A 147 8.03 -14.31 -14.66
CA ARG A 147 6.97 -13.29 -14.77
C ARG A 147 6.91 -12.65 -16.15
N PHE A 148 7.79 -13.04 -17.08
CA PHE A 148 7.89 -12.40 -18.40
C PHE A 148 6.56 -12.42 -19.16
N TYR A 149 5.89 -13.57 -19.22
CA TYR A 149 4.60 -13.68 -19.89
C TYR A 149 3.54 -12.82 -19.20
N THR A 150 3.38 -12.93 -17.88
CA THR A 150 2.43 -12.10 -17.12
C THR A 150 2.66 -10.62 -17.39
N MET A 151 3.92 -10.18 -17.39
CA MET A 151 4.32 -8.82 -17.72
C MET A 151 3.94 -8.43 -19.15
N ALA A 152 4.26 -9.26 -20.14
CA ALA A 152 3.93 -9.01 -21.55
C ALA A 152 2.40 -8.84 -21.75
N TRP A 153 1.59 -9.67 -21.09
CA TRP A 153 0.14 -9.55 -21.06
C TRP A 153 -0.32 -8.27 -20.34
N SER A 154 0.29 -7.92 -19.21
CA SER A 154 -0.05 -6.71 -18.44
C SER A 154 0.13 -5.42 -19.22
N VAL A 155 1.15 -5.35 -20.07
CA VAL A 155 1.50 -4.13 -20.85
C VAL A 155 1.06 -4.20 -22.31
N TYR A 156 0.28 -5.23 -22.67
CA TYR A 156 -0.17 -5.49 -24.04
C TYR A 156 0.98 -5.43 -25.04
N ASP A 157 2.02 -6.20 -24.76
CA ASP A 157 3.10 -6.44 -25.71
C ASP A 157 2.52 -6.93 -27.05
N TRP A 158 3.06 -6.42 -28.16
CA TRP A 158 2.50 -6.67 -29.48
C TRP A 158 2.39 -8.16 -29.77
N GLU A 159 3.43 -8.95 -29.44
CA GLU A 159 3.44 -10.38 -29.74
C GLU A 159 2.31 -11.14 -29.05
N HIS A 160 1.88 -10.65 -27.90
CA HIS A 160 0.85 -11.25 -27.06
C HIS A 160 -0.57 -10.76 -27.38
N LEU A 161 -0.72 -9.82 -28.32
CA LEU A 161 -2.03 -9.45 -28.85
C LEU A 161 -2.62 -10.56 -29.72
N LYS A 162 -3.95 -10.73 -29.66
CA LYS A 162 -4.67 -11.65 -30.55
C LYS A 162 -4.57 -11.19 -32.01
N GLY A 163 -4.53 -12.14 -32.95
CA GLY A 163 -4.35 -11.85 -34.38
C GLY A 163 -5.38 -10.87 -34.96
N TYR A 164 -6.64 -10.93 -34.52
CA TYR A 164 -7.67 -9.98 -34.97
C TYR A 164 -7.40 -8.55 -34.46
N ALA A 165 -6.87 -8.39 -33.24
CA ALA A 165 -6.53 -7.09 -32.68
C ALA A 165 -5.33 -6.49 -33.44
N LYS A 166 -4.30 -7.29 -33.74
CA LYS A 166 -3.17 -6.89 -34.59
C LYS A 166 -3.65 -6.40 -35.96
N ALA A 167 -4.54 -7.14 -36.61
CA ALA A 167 -5.09 -6.79 -37.92
C ALA A 167 -5.91 -5.49 -37.87
N SER A 168 -6.80 -5.34 -36.87
CA SER A 168 -7.63 -4.14 -36.70
C SER A 168 -6.80 -2.90 -36.39
N LEU A 169 -5.85 -2.98 -35.45
CA LEU A 169 -4.93 -1.89 -35.12
C LEU A 169 -4.08 -1.47 -36.32
N THR A 170 -3.57 -2.45 -37.08
CA THR A 170 -2.80 -2.18 -38.31
C THR A 170 -3.63 -1.44 -39.35
N ALA A 171 -4.88 -1.88 -39.59
CA ALA A 171 -5.80 -1.22 -40.52
C ALA A 171 -6.12 0.23 -40.12
N ARG A 172 -5.95 0.58 -38.86
CA ARG A 172 -6.15 1.93 -38.31
C ARG A 172 -4.88 2.78 -38.21
N GLY A 173 -3.76 2.31 -38.77
CA GLY A 173 -2.50 3.05 -38.75
C GLY A 173 -1.69 2.87 -37.48
N TYR A 174 -1.95 1.81 -36.70
CA TYR A 174 -1.14 1.40 -35.55
C TYR A 174 -0.44 0.05 -35.78
N PRO A 175 0.42 -0.08 -36.82
CA PRO A 175 1.27 -1.26 -36.95
C PRO A 175 2.25 -1.37 -35.78
N GLU A 176 2.90 -2.53 -35.64
CA GLU A 176 3.80 -2.87 -34.54
C GLU A 176 4.79 -1.76 -34.16
N ASN A 177 5.50 -1.20 -35.14
CA ASN A 177 6.49 -0.15 -34.90
C ASN A 177 5.89 1.12 -34.29
N VAL A 178 4.63 1.46 -34.63
CA VAL A 178 3.90 2.57 -34.02
C VAL A 178 3.36 2.17 -32.65
N TRP A 179 2.86 0.94 -32.50
CA TRP A 179 2.38 0.39 -31.23
C TRP A 179 3.45 0.43 -30.13
N LYS A 180 4.68 0.02 -30.46
CA LYS A 180 5.82 0.00 -29.54
C LYS A 180 6.20 1.39 -29.00
N THR A 181 5.85 2.46 -29.72
CA THR A 181 6.04 3.85 -29.23
C THR A 181 5.00 4.29 -28.20
N LYS A 182 3.92 3.52 -28.00
CA LYS A 182 2.82 3.88 -27.09
C LYS A 182 3.13 3.47 -25.65
N THR A 183 2.77 4.38 -24.74
CA THR A 183 2.69 4.13 -23.29
C THR A 183 1.64 3.07 -22.96
N VAL A 184 1.65 2.54 -21.73
CA VAL A 184 0.73 1.46 -21.33
C VAL A 184 -0.72 1.95 -21.36
N ASN A 185 -1.00 3.16 -20.85
CA ASN A 185 -2.32 3.79 -20.89
C ASN A 185 -2.79 4.05 -22.34
N GLN A 186 -1.90 4.49 -23.22
CA GLN A 186 -2.25 4.68 -24.63
C GLN A 186 -2.60 3.36 -25.32
N ARG A 187 -1.89 2.27 -25.02
CA ARG A 187 -2.21 0.93 -25.54
C ARG A 187 -3.60 0.48 -25.09
N ILE A 188 -3.92 0.65 -23.81
CA ILE A 188 -5.24 0.31 -23.27
C ILE A 188 -6.32 1.15 -23.97
N ALA A 189 -6.13 2.47 -24.04
CA ALA A 189 -7.09 3.37 -24.69
C ALA A 189 -7.30 3.02 -26.17
N LEU A 190 -6.23 2.63 -26.89
CA LEU A 190 -6.32 2.17 -28.27
C LEU A 190 -7.13 0.87 -28.40
N LEU A 191 -6.90 -0.12 -27.55
CA LEU A 191 -7.65 -1.37 -27.57
C LEU A 191 -9.13 -1.15 -27.22
N VAL A 192 -9.41 -0.31 -26.22
CA VAL A 192 -10.77 0.09 -25.88
C VAL A 192 -11.46 0.78 -27.06
N ALA A 193 -10.79 1.75 -27.71
CA ALA A 193 -11.32 2.43 -28.87
C ALA A 193 -11.48 1.48 -30.08
N ASP A 194 -10.56 0.53 -30.24
CA ASP A 194 -10.62 -0.51 -31.26
C ASP A 194 -11.92 -1.31 -31.16
N ASP A 195 -12.18 -1.84 -29.97
CA ASP A 195 -13.35 -2.65 -29.68
C ASP A 195 -14.66 -1.85 -29.76
N ILE A 196 -14.70 -0.60 -29.26
CA ILE A 196 -15.89 0.27 -29.36
C ILE A 196 -16.28 0.49 -30.83
N ILE A 197 -15.30 0.74 -31.69
CA ILE A 197 -15.53 0.99 -33.12
C ILE A 197 -15.88 -0.31 -33.84
N ALA A 198 -15.21 -1.42 -33.52
CA ALA A 198 -15.44 -2.73 -34.13
C ALA A 198 -16.83 -3.28 -33.77
N ALA A 199 -17.23 -3.19 -32.49
CA ALA A 199 -18.54 -3.61 -32.01
C ALA A 199 -19.66 -2.62 -32.36
N ARG A 200 -19.33 -1.37 -32.71
CA ARG A 200 -20.27 -0.23 -32.81
C ARG A 200 -21.13 -0.02 -31.55
N GLN A 201 -20.70 -0.60 -30.43
CA GLN A 201 -21.37 -0.60 -29.13
C GLN A 201 -20.31 -0.51 -28.03
N VAL A 202 -20.70 -0.02 -26.85
CA VAL A 202 -19.76 0.29 -25.74
C VAL A 202 -19.45 -0.95 -24.89
N ASP A 203 -20.07 -2.11 -25.17
CA ASP A 203 -20.29 -3.14 -24.14
C ASP A 203 -19.22 -4.26 -24.04
N THR A 204 -18.37 -4.56 -25.01
CA THR A 204 -17.62 -5.84 -24.99
C THR A 204 -16.24 -5.83 -24.32
N PHE A 205 -15.36 -4.86 -24.59
CA PHE A 205 -13.97 -4.86 -24.04
C PHE A 205 -13.89 -4.28 -22.63
N MET A 206 -14.56 -3.14 -22.45
CA MET A 206 -14.57 -2.40 -21.19
C MET A 206 -15.13 -3.23 -20.03
N LEU A 207 -16.13 -4.08 -20.29
CA LEU A 207 -16.68 -4.97 -19.25
C LEU A 207 -15.70 -6.03 -18.78
N THR A 208 -14.62 -6.33 -19.51
CA THR A 208 -13.62 -7.32 -19.10
C THR A 208 -12.43 -6.63 -18.45
N GLU A 209 -11.97 -5.49 -18.98
CA GLU A 209 -10.87 -4.72 -18.40
C GLU A 209 -11.24 -3.95 -17.12
N ASN A 210 -12.39 -3.25 -17.08
CA ASN A 210 -12.84 -2.58 -15.85
C ASN A 210 -13.20 -3.58 -14.75
N LYS A 211 -13.60 -4.81 -15.10
CA LYS A 211 -13.85 -5.87 -14.11
C LYS A 211 -12.56 -6.48 -13.56
N THR A 212 -11.47 -6.45 -14.32
CA THR A 212 -10.22 -7.10 -13.93
C THR A 212 -9.28 -6.14 -13.23
N CYS A 213 -9.09 -4.91 -13.73
CA CYS A 213 -8.14 -3.95 -13.17
C CYS A 213 -8.76 -2.55 -13.00
N SER A 214 -9.24 -2.21 -11.79
CA SER A 214 -9.89 -0.92 -11.46
C SER A 214 -8.99 0.33 -11.54
N ALA A 215 -7.78 0.22 -12.10
CA ALA A 215 -6.69 1.19 -11.93
C ALA A 215 -6.48 2.16 -13.09
N VAL A 216 -7.31 2.08 -14.11
CA VAL A 216 -7.06 2.83 -15.33
C VAL A 216 -7.74 4.19 -15.25
N ASP A 217 -7.26 5.01 -14.32
CA ASP A 217 -7.90 6.28 -13.94
C ASP A 217 -7.87 7.33 -15.06
N ASP A 218 -6.96 7.21 -16.04
CA ASP A 218 -6.77 8.21 -17.12
C ASP A 218 -6.97 7.66 -18.55
N VAL A 219 -7.59 6.48 -18.72
CA VAL A 219 -7.93 6.02 -20.09
C VAL A 219 -8.91 6.97 -20.76
N ASP A 220 -9.81 7.60 -20.02
CA ASP A 220 -10.79 8.55 -20.54
C ASP A 220 -10.12 9.78 -21.19
N GLY A 221 -9.00 10.26 -20.63
CA GLY A 221 -8.22 11.34 -21.19
C GLY A 221 -7.68 10.97 -22.58
N PHE A 222 -7.13 9.75 -22.71
CA PHE A 222 -6.57 9.26 -23.96
C PHE A 222 -7.63 8.87 -25.00
N LEU A 223 -8.80 8.38 -24.59
CA LEU A 223 -9.86 7.97 -25.51
C LEU A 223 -10.32 9.10 -26.42
N GLY A 224 -10.20 10.36 -25.98
CA GLY A 224 -10.50 11.53 -26.81
C GLY A 224 -9.60 11.69 -28.04
N PHE A 225 -8.42 11.07 -28.07
CA PHE A 225 -7.55 11.09 -29.24
C PHE A 225 -7.91 10.00 -30.26
N TYR A 226 -8.66 8.98 -29.86
CA TYR A 226 -8.88 7.77 -30.66
C TYR A 226 -10.34 7.56 -31.06
N LEU A 227 -11.28 8.18 -30.35
CA LEU A 227 -12.71 8.17 -30.67
C LEU A 227 -13.12 9.49 -31.29
N ASP A 228 -14.05 9.44 -32.25
CA ASP A 228 -14.75 10.65 -32.66
C ASP A 228 -15.57 11.24 -31.50
N PRO A 229 -15.86 12.56 -31.51
CA PRO A 229 -16.56 13.21 -30.40
C PRO A 229 -17.89 12.57 -30.02
N LYS A 230 -18.66 12.05 -30.99
CA LYS A 230 -19.97 11.44 -30.75
C LYS A 230 -19.85 10.08 -30.08
N MET A 231 -18.88 9.26 -30.48
CA MET A 231 -18.60 7.99 -29.82
C MET A 231 -18.02 8.18 -28.42
N LYS A 232 -17.19 9.21 -28.22
CA LYS A 232 -16.70 9.60 -26.89
C LYS A 232 -17.85 9.99 -25.96
N GLU A 233 -18.77 10.82 -26.41
CA GLU A 233 -19.95 11.25 -25.63
C GLU A 233 -20.83 10.06 -25.26
N LYS A 234 -21.07 9.14 -26.21
CA LYS A 234 -21.81 7.89 -25.95
C LYS A 234 -21.11 7.03 -24.90
N TYR A 235 -19.79 6.91 -24.95
CA TYR A 235 -18.98 6.18 -23.96
C TYR A 235 -19.08 6.80 -22.56
N LEU A 236 -18.90 8.12 -22.43
CA LEU A 236 -18.98 8.82 -21.14
C LEU A 236 -20.38 8.71 -20.53
N SER A 237 -21.42 8.81 -21.35
CA SER A 237 -22.82 8.65 -20.93
C SER A 237 -23.10 7.24 -20.40
N TYR A 238 -22.54 6.21 -21.05
CA TYR A 238 -22.63 4.83 -20.59
C TYR A 238 -21.90 4.61 -19.26
N LYS A 239 -20.68 5.15 -19.11
CA LYS A 239 -19.92 5.04 -17.85
C LYS A 239 -20.71 5.65 -16.69
N GLU A 240 -21.30 6.82 -16.89
CA GLU A 240 -22.12 7.49 -15.87
C GLU A 240 -23.39 6.72 -15.53
N SER A 241 -24.08 6.13 -16.51
CA SER A 241 -25.27 5.30 -16.26
C SER A 241 -24.93 3.97 -15.56
N SER A 242 -23.79 3.36 -15.89
CA SER A 242 -23.33 2.12 -15.25
C SER A 242 -22.96 2.33 -13.77
N LYS A 243 -22.38 3.48 -13.40
CA LYS A 243 -22.13 3.84 -11.99
C LYS A 243 -23.44 3.95 -11.21
N LYS A 244 -24.46 4.57 -11.81
CA LYS A 244 -25.80 4.71 -11.20
C LYS A 244 -26.53 3.37 -11.06
N ALA A 245 -26.32 2.45 -11.99
CA ALA A 245 -26.88 1.10 -11.91
C ALA A 245 -26.18 0.24 -10.84
N GLY A 246 -24.88 0.45 -10.61
CA GLY A 246 -24.11 -0.23 -9.54
C GLY A 246 -24.49 0.20 -8.11
N THR A 247 -25.09 1.39 -7.95
CA THR A 247 -25.57 1.92 -6.66
C THR A 247 -27.00 1.49 -6.29
N LEU A 248 -27.66 0.65 -7.09
CA LEU A 248 -28.97 0.10 -6.73
C LEU A 248 -28.79 -1.11 -5.80
N THR A 249 -28.83 -0.86 -4.50
CA THR A 249 -29.17 -1.87 -3.50
C THR A 249 -30.59 -2.40 -3.75
N GLU A 250 -30.69 -3.73 -3.86
CA GLU A 250 -31.88 -4.57 -4.06
C GLU A 250 -32.51 -4.62 -5.48
N PRO A 251 -32.94 -5.82 -5.94
CA PRO A 251 -33.59 -6.01 -7.22
C PRO A 251 -35.05 -5.53 -7.16
N GLY A 252 -35.23 -4.22 -7.28
CA GLY A 252 -36.52 -3.58 -7.51
C GLY A 252 -36.59 -3.03 -8.93
N ALA A 253 -37.20 -3.82 -9.82
CA ALA A 253 -37.84 -3.42 -11.09
C ALA A 253 -37.20 -2.31 -11.95
N GLY A 254 -36.73 -2.72 -13.14
CA GLY A 254 -36.86 -1.89 -14.34
C GLY A 254 -35.56 -1.43 -15.00
N ILE A 255 -34.80 -2.37 -15.57
CA ILE A 255 -33.96 -2.07 -16.74
C ILE A 255 -34.24 -3.15 -17.79
N GLN A 256 -35.06 -2.78 -18.78
CA GLN A 256 -35.22 -3.54 -20.01
C GLN A 256 -33.90 -3.52 -20.77
N ASN A 257 -33.20 -4.65 -20.88
CA ASN A 257 -32.33 -4.95 -22.02
C ASN A 257 -32.16 -6.47 -22.20
N SER A 258 -32.39 -6.92 -23.44
CA SER A 258 -32.38 -8.28 -24.01
C SER A 258 -33.50 -9.25 -23.56
N PRO A 259 -34.58 -9.43 -24.38
CA PRO A 259 -35.74 -10.26 -24.03
C PRO A 259 -35.49 -11.78 -23.94
N ASP A 260 -34.39 -12.31 -24.49
CA ASP A 260 -34.40 -13.73 -24.89
C ASP A 260 -33.60 -14.68 -23.97
N LYS A 261 -32.71 -14.13 -23.14
CA LYS A 261 -31.95 -14.91 -22.14
C LYS A 261 -32.53 -14.77 -20.73
N THR A 262 -32.92 -13.55 -20.36
CA THR A 262 -33.41 -13.22 -19.02
C THR A 262 -34.84 -13.72 -18.78
N SER A 263 -35.69 -13.78 -19.83
CA SER A 263 -37.03 -14.37 -19.74
C SER A 263 -36.99 -15.88 -19.46
N LYS A 264 -36.04 -16.60 -20.07
CA LYS A 264 -35.83 -18.04 -19.81
C LYS A 264 -35.29 -18.29 -18.40
N ILE A 265 -34.39 -17.44 -17.91
CA ILE A 265 -33.86 -17.54 -16.54
C ILE A 265 -34.96 -17.22 -15.51
N SER A 266 -35.74 -16.16 -15.74
CA SER A 266 -36.89 -15.78 -14.89
C SER A 266 -37.98 -16.86 -14.86
N ALA A 267 -38.35 -17.41 -16.01
CA ALA A 267 -39.31 -18.51 -16.10
C ALA A 267 -38.82 -19.76 -15.36
N ASN A 268 -37.53 -20.12 -15.50
CA ASN A 268 -36.94 -21.25 -14.78
C ASN A 268 -36.79 -21.02 -13.28
N MET A 269 -36.60 -19.77 -12.84
CA MET A 269 -36.50 -19.38 -11.43
C MET A 269 -37.87 -19.36 -10.73
N SER A 270 -38.92 -18.90 -11.43
CA SER A 270 -40.28 -18.79 -10.88
C SER A 270 -40.96 -20.13 -10.57
N GLY A 271 -40.43 -21.24 -11.10
CA GLY A 271 -40.90 -22.60 -10.82
C GLY A 271 -40.27 -23.27 -9.59
N ILE A 272 -39.26 -22.67 -8.95
CA ILE A 272 -38.49 -23.29 -7.87
C ILE A 272 -39.19 -23.05 -6.52
N LYS A 273 -40.01 -24.01 -6.09
CA LYS A 273 -40.50 -24.06 -4.71
C LYS A 273 -39.40 -24.67 -3.81
N SER A 274 -39.02 -23.91 -2.79
CA SER A 274 -38.03 -24.16 -1.72
C SER A 274 -37.45 -25.57 -1.53
N GLY A 275 -36.14 -25.63 -1.27
CA GLY A 275 -35.55 -26.57 -0.30
C GLY A 275 -34.39 -27.41 -0.81
N GLU A 276 -34.62 -28.23 -1.85
CA GLU A 276 -33.60 -29.20 -2.32
C GLU A 276 -33.29 -29.07 -3.82
N ASN A 277 -34.20 -28.50 -4.62
CA ASN A 277 -34.00 -28.37 -6.07
C ASN A 277 -33.24 -27.10 -6.50
N SER A 278 -33.03 -26.14 -5.59
CA SER A 278 -32.37 -24.87 -5.89
C SER A 278 -30.88 -25.04 -6.21
N PHE A 279 -30.16 -25.92 -5.51
CA PHE A 279 -28.73 -26.15 -5.77
C PHE A 279 -28.47 -26.91 -7.08
N SER A 280 -29.30 -27.91 -7.39
CA SER A 280 -29.22 -28.64 -8.68
C SER A 280 -29.59 -27.74 -9.87
N ALA A 281 -30.57 -26.85 -9.69
CA ALA A 281 -30.95 -25.85 -10.70
C ALA A 281 -29.85 -24.79 -10.92
N LEU A 282 -29.18 -24.34 -9.85
CA LEU A 282 -28.04 -23.42 -9.95
C LEU A 282 -26.86 -24.08 -10.67
N GLY A 283 -26.55 -25.35 -10.37
CA GLY A 283 -25.49 -26.11 -11.06
C GLY A 283 -25.72 -26.28 -12.58
N LYS A 284 -26.98 -26.46 -12.98
CA LYS A 284 -27.35 -26.49 -14.41
C LYS A 284 -27.23 -25.13 -15.10
N VAL A 285 -27.48 -24.04 -14.38
CA VAL A 285 -27.53 -22.69 -14.94
C VAL A 285 -26.13 -22.06 -15.07
N PHE A 286 -25.23 -22.34 -14.14
CA PHE A 286 -23.93 -21.66 -14.07
C PHE A 286 -22.76 -22.48 -14.66
N ASP A 287 -22.77 -23.80 -14.51
CA ASP A 287 -21.65 -24.68 -14.88
C ASP A 287 -22.05 -25.85 -15.81
N GLY A 288 -23.35 -25.99 -16.12
CA GLY A 288 -23.84 -26.99 -17.07
C GLY A 288 -23.65 -28.43 -16.60
N SER A 289 -23.41 -28.66 -15.32
CA SER A 289 -23.17 -29.99 -14.76
C SER A 289 -24.47 -30.79 -14.68
N ASN A 290 -24.57 -31.87 -15.46
CA ASN A 290 -25.63 -32.87 -15.29
C ASN A 290 -25.27 -33.78 -14.11
N LEU A 291 -25.59 -33.36 -12.89
CA LEU A 291 -25.63 -34.26 -11.74
C LEU A 291 -26.83 -35.21 -11.87
N SER A 292 -26.72 -36.19 -12.76
CA SER A 292 -27.56 -37.38 -12.80
C SER A 292 -26.75 -38.55 -12.27
N GLY A 293 -26.93 -38.85 -10.98
CA GLY A 293 -26.21 -39.93 -10.30
C GLY A 293 -26.90 -40.35 -9.00
N SER A 294 -28.02 -41.05 -9.14
CA SER A 294 -28.49 -42.18 -8.32
C SER A 294 -28.16 -42.26 -6.81
N GLY A 295 -29.21 -42.15 -5.98
CA GLY A 295 -29.36 -42.94 -4.74
C GLY A 295 -29.72 -42.14 -3.48
N PRO A 296 -30.92 -42.32 -2.87
CA PRO A 296 -31.27 -41.68 -1.61
C PRO A 296 -30.63 -42.44 -0.45
N GLY A 297 -29.51 -41.94 0.07
CA GLY A 297 -29.15 -42.19 1.46
C GLY A 297 -30.10 -41.39 2.35
N THR A 298 -30.95 -42.08 3.10
CA THR A 298 -31.80 -41.48 4.14
C THR A 298 -30.92 -40.79 5.18
N ILE A 299 -30.72 -39.48 5.02
CA ILE A 299 -30.20 -38.62 6.08
C ILE A 299 -31.28 -38.59 7.17
N PRO A 300 -30.96 -38.89 8.44
CA PRO A 300 -31.95 -38.85 9.51
C PRO A 300 -32.54 -37.44 9.58
N SER A 301 -33.85 -37.33 9.40
CA SER A 301 -34.61 -36.11 9.60
C SER A 301 -34.72 -35.80 11.10
N SER A 302 -33.59 -35.47 11.73
CA SER A 302 -33.65 -34.67 12.96
C SER A 302 -34.26 -33.34 12.55
N LYS A 303 -35.52 -33.11 12.94
CA LYS A 303 -36.20 -31.82 12.83
C LYS A 303 -35.33 -30.75 13.48
N TRP A 304 -34.47 -30.10 12.69
CA TRP A 304 -33.89 -28.83 13.06
C TRP A 304 -35.02 -27.81 12.92
N SER A 305 -35.75 -27.60 14.02
CA SER A 305 -36.59 -26.42 14.16
C SER A 305 -35.65 -25.22 14.15
N PHE A 306 -35.50 -24.56 13.00
CA PHE A 306 -35.06 -23.17 13.00
C PHE A 306 -36.15 -22.40 13.73
N GLY A 307 -35.91 -22.12 15.01
CA GLY A 307 -36.76 -21.19 15.75
C GLY A 307 -36.84 -19.90 14.95
N THR A 308 -38.05 -19.38 14.78
CA THR A 308 -38.36 -18.10 14.13
C THR A 308 -37.89 -16.90 14.96
N ALA A 309 -36.73 -17.01 15.62
CA ALA A 309 -36.11 -15.90 16.29
C ALA A 309 -35.76 -14.85 15.23
N LYS A 310 -36.41 -13.69 15.35
CA LYS A 310 -36.09 -12.52 14.54
C LYS A 310 -34.57 -12.29 14.61
N PRO A 311 -33.89 -12.08 13.48
CA PRO A 311 -32.47 -11.75 13.49
C PRO A 311 -32.21 -10.61 14.48
N ALA A 312 -31.17 -10.74 15.31
CA ALA A 312 -30.78 -9.69 16.23
C ALA A 312 -30.54 -8.38 15.44
N ASP A 313 -31.02 -7.25 15.95
CA ASP A 313 -30.71 -5.95 15.35
C ASP A 313 -29.21 -5.68 15.59
N THR A 314 -28.47 -5.68 14.49
CA THR A 314 -27.01 -5.53 14.49
C THR A 314 -26.57 -4.14 14.06
N THR A 315 -27.51 -3.19 13.99
CA THR A 315 -27.24 -1.83 13.55
C THR A 315 -26.84 -0.96 14.74
N LEU A 316 -25.66 -0.35 14.70
CA LEU A 316 -25.26 0.65 15.69
C LEU A 316 -25.83 2.02 15.27
N THR A 317 -26.38 2.82 16.19
CA THR A 317 -26.60 4.25 15.89
C THR A 317 -25.27 5.01 15.95
N ASP A 318 -25.22 6.25 15.46
CA ASP A 318 -24.01 7.08 15.61
C ASP A 318 -23.68 7.37 17.07
N ALA A 319 -24.70 7.46 17.93
CA ALA A 319 -24.54 7.58 19.37
C ALA A 319 -23.94 6.31 19.98
N ASP A 320 -24.43 5.13 19.60
CA ASP A 320 -23.88 3.84 20.04
C ASP A 320 -22.43 3.69 19.58
N ALA A 321 -22.14 4.01 18.32
CA ALA A 321 -20.79 3.97 17.75
C ALA A 321 -19.81 4.84 18.54
N SER A 322 -20.20 6.07 18.89
CA SER A 322 -19.39 6.99 19.69
C SER A 322 -19.16 6.46 21.12
N ALA A 323 -20.21 5.97 21.77
CA ALA A 323 -20.11 5.41 23.12
C ALA A 323 -19.27 4.12 23.14
N LEU A 324 -19.47 3.24 22.17
CA LEU A 324 -18.72 2.00 21.99
C LEU A 324 -17.23 2.27 21.77
N ALA A 325 -16.88 3.31 21.01
CA ALA A 325 -15.48 3.71 20.82
C ALA A 325 -14.77 3.97 22.16
N GLY A 326 -15.45 4.64 23.11
CA GLY A 326 -14.91 4.87 24.45
C GLY A 326 -14.74 3.58 25.26
N GLN A 327 -15.72 2.68 25.19
CA GLN A 327 -15.64 1.38 25.88
C GLN A 327 -14.54 0.48 25.30
N LEU A 328 -14.45 0.39 23.98
CA LEU A 328 -13.41 -0.35 23.27
C LEU A 328 -12.02 0.19 23.61
N LEU A 329 -11.85 1.51 23.61
CA LEU A 329 -10.57 2.14 23.97
C LEU A 329 -10.12 1.71 25.38
N ASN A 330 -11.04 1.72 26.36
CA ASN A 330 -10.73 1.28 27.71
C ASN A 330 -10.31 -0.20 27.78
N HIS A 331 -10.91 -1.07 26.98
CA HIS A 331 -10.48 -2.48 26.92
C HIS A 331 -9.18 -2.69 26.16
N LEU A 332 -8.92 -1.90 25.10
CA LEU A 332 -7.72 -2.00 24.29
C LEU A 332 -6.46 -1.52 25.02
N VAL A 333 -6.52 -0.34 25.63
CA VAL A 333 -5.36 0.30 26.26
C VAL A 333 -5.46 0.42 27.79
N GLY A 334 -6.60 0.06 28.38
CA GLY A 334 -6.85 0.21 29.82
C GLY A 334 -7.43 1.58 30.16
N VAL A 335 -7.98 1.70 31.36
CA VAL A 335 -8.43 3.00 31.90
C VAL A 335 -7.20 3.84 32.28
N LYS A 336 -7.28 5.16 32.06
CA LYS A 336 -6.25 6.10 32.53
C LYS A 336 -6.18 6.11 34.06
N ASN A 337 -4.98 6.00 34.61
CA ASN A 337 -4.74 6.19 36.04
C ASN A 337 -4.78 7.69 36.42
N GLU A 338 -4.54 8.00 37.69
CA GLU A 338 -4.52 9.38 38.21
C GLU A 338 -3.50 10.29 37.50
N ASN A 339 -2.43 9.70 36.97
CA ASN A 339 -1.42 10.41 36.17
C ASN A 339 -1.82 10.56 34.70
N GLY A 340 -3.02 10.12 34.31
CA GLY A 340 -3.52 10.14 32.93
C GLY A 340 -2.88 9.10 32.01
N ALA A 341 -2.14 8.14 32.55
CA ALA A 341 -1.48 7.08 31.79
C ALA A 341 -2.37 5.83 31.67
N TYR A 342 -2.39 5.23 30.48
CA TYR A 342 -3.09 4.00 30.17
C TYR A 342 -2.49 2.79 30.92
N SER A 343 -3.36 1.97 31.52
CA SER A 343 -2.99 0.86 32.42
C SER A 343 -2.74 -0.49 31.75
N GLY A 344 -3.05 -0.61 30.45
CA GLY A 344 -2.51 -1.64 29.58
C GLY A 344 -3.51 -2.48 28.80
N GLY A 345 -4.77 -2.63 29.22
CA GLY A 345 -5.82 -3.33 28.43
C GLY A 345 -5.38 -4.62 27.72
N GLU A 346 -5.89 -4.83 26.50
CA GLU A 346 -5.47 -5.89 25.58
C GLU A 346 -4.02 -5.71 25.10
N LEU A 347 -3.43 -4.51 25.11
CA LEU A 347 -2.02 -4.31 24.74
C LEU A 347 -1.01 -4.86 25.76
N LYS A 348 -1.43 -5.01 27.02
CA LYS A 348 -0.54 -5.35 28.14
C LYS A 348 0.14 -6.70 27.95
N ASN A 349 1.36 -6.79 28.48
CA ASN A 349 2.17 -8.02 28.53
C ASN A 349 2.55 -8.52 27.12
N THR A 350 2.70 -7.59 26.18
CA THR A 350 3.23 -7.87 24.84
C THR A 350 4.28 -6.83 24.56
N LYS A 351 5.42 -7.21 23.98
CA LYS A 351 6.51 -6.28 23.71
C LYS A 351 6.07 -5.18 22.74
N VAL A 352 5.24 -5.53 21.76
CA VAL A 352 4.67 -4.56 20.82
C VAL A 352 3.68 -3.63 21.53
N GLY A 353 2.74 -4.16 22.29
CA GLY A 353 1.73 -3.37 22.98
C GLY A 353 2.31 -2.45 24.05
N ASP A 354 3.32 -2.91 24.80
CA ASP A 354 4.02 -2.11 25.80
C ASP A 354 4.76 -0.92 25.15
N GLY A 355 5.35 -1.11 23.96
CA GLY A 355 5.94 -0.03 23.17
C GLY A 355 4.93 1.01 22.69
N LEU A 356 3.75 0.57 22.25
CA LEU A 356 2.66 1.47 21.83
C LEU A 356 2.07 2.24 23.02
N LEU A 357 1.87 1.57 24.16
CA LEU A 357 1.43 2.22 25.40
C LEU A 357 2.45 3.26 25.87
N ALA A 358 3.75 2.97 25.78
CA ALA A 358 4.80 3.93 26.11
C ALA A 358 4.70 5.19 25.24
N MET A 359 4.45 5.04 23.93
CA MET A 359 4.23 6.16 23.03
C MET A 359 3.01 7.01 23.43
N TYR A 360 1.86 6.38 23.67
CA TYR A 360 0.63 7.12 24.02
C TYR A 360 0.65 7.73 25.43
N ASN A 361 1.49 7.18 26.32
CA ASN A 361 1.72 7.71 27.66
C ASN A 361 2.83 8.77 27.71
N ALA A 362 3.62 8.94 26.63
CA ALA A 362 4.66 9.95 26.57
C ALA A 362 4.06 11.35 26.69
N LYS A 363 4.69 12.18 27.53
CA LYS A 363 4.26 13.54 27.80
C LYS A 363 5.41 14.51 27.60
N LYS A 364 5.10 15.67 27.02
CA LYS A 364 5.95 16.83 26.96
C LYS A 364 5.25 17.97 27.68
N ASP A 365 5.92 18.53 28.70
CA ASP A 365 5.37 19.61 29.53
C ASP A 365 4.01 19.26 30.18
N GLY A 366 3.84 17.98 30.58
CA GLY A 366 2.61 17.46 31.19
C GLY A 366 1.49 17.13 30.20
N VAL A 367 1.65 17.47 28.92
CA VAL A 367 0.68 17.22 27.85
C VAL A 367 1.05 15.94 27.07
N PRO A 368 0.10 15.03 26.79
CA PRO A 368 0.37 13.87 25.94
C PRO A 368 0.89 14.29 24.57
N GLU A 369 2.02 13.71 24.14
CA GLU A 369 2.60 14.01 22.83
C GLU A 369 1.72 13.47 21.68
N THR A 370 1.08 12.33 21.90
CA THR A 370 0.17 11.67 20.96
C THR A 370 -1.16 11.38 21.67
N PRO A 371 -2.12 12.31 21.68
CA PRO A 371 -3.38 12.12 22.38
C PRO A 371 -4.23 11.05 21.66
N LEU A 372 -4.28 9.86 22.23
CA LEU A 372 -5.04 8.74 21.66
C LEU A 372 -6.56 8.97 21.74
N LYS A 373 -7.21 8.87 20.59
CA LYS A 373 -8.67 8.85 20.42
C LYS A 373 -9.06 7.71 19.48
N LEU A 374 -10.00 6.89 19.92
CA LEU A 374 -10.66 5.91 19.06
C LEU A 374 -11.98 6.49 18.56
N MET A 375 -12.30 6.28 17.29
CA MET A 375 -13.58 6.65 16.69
C MET A 375 -14.16 5.46 15.94
N VAL A 376 -15.48 5.38 15.88
CA VAL A 376 -16.20 4.42 15.03
C VAL A 376 -16.99 5.25 14.02
N HIS A 377 -16.83 4.96 12.73
CA HIS A 377 -17.46 5.74 11.67
C HIS A 377 -18.02 4.86 10.55
N THR A 378 -19.11 5.32 9.93
CA THR A 378 -19.65 4.70 8.71
C THR A 378 -18.83 5.16 7.51
N TYR A 379 -18.15 4.26 6.82
CA TYR A 379 -17.50 4.64 5.56
C TYR A 379 -18.53 4.74 4.44
N LYS A 380 -18.43 5.80 3.64
CA LYS A 380 -19.25 5.98 2.42
C LYS A 380 -18.83 5.07 1.27
N SER A 381 -17.65 4.43 1.35
CA SER A 381 -17.22 3.53 0.29
C SER A 381 -18.04 2.25 0.31
N ASP A 382 -18.56 1.86 -0.84
CA ASP A 382 -19.26 0.60 -1.11
C ASP A 382 -18.39 -0.66 -0.94
N LEU A 383 -17.25 -0.54 -0.25
CA LEU A 383 -16.30 -1.61 0.03
C LEU A 383 -16.60 -2.16 1.44
N PRO A 384 -17.45 -3.19 1.58
CA PRO A 384 -17.81 -3.77 2.88
C PRO A 384 -16.63 -4.40 3.62
N TRP A 385 -15.45 -4.49 2.97
CA TRP A 385 -14.19 -5.02 3.52
C TRP A 385 -13.15 -3.95 3.85
N ALA A 386 -13.40 -2.66 3.59
CA ALA A 386 -12.54 -1.56 4.03
C ALA A 386 -12.60 -1.49 5.57
N SER A 387 -11.78 -2.31 6.22
CA SER A 387 -11.98 -2.61 7.63
C SER A 387 -11.60 -1.39 8.50
N TYR A 388 -10.70 -0.56 7.98
CA TYR A 388 -10.12 0.62 8.61
C TYR A 388 -9.70 1.57 7.49
N CYS A 389 -9.49 2.85 7.80
CA CYS A 389 -8.95 3.80 6.84
C CYS A 389 -7.48 4.09 7.11
N PRO A 390 -6.55 3.37 6.46
CA PRO A 390 -5.26 3.93 6.16
C PRO A 390 -5.48 5.05 5.13
N LEU A 391 -4.86 6.20 5.39
CA LEU A 391 -4.63 7.32 4.48
C LEU A 391 -5.45 7.36 3.16
N ASN A 392 -6.24 8.43 3.00
CA ASN A 392 -6.67 9.01 1.72
C ASN A 392 -7.87 8.39 0.96
N ALA A 393 -8.69 7.52 1.55
CA ALA A 393 -9.94 7.07 0.92
C ALA A 393 -11.09 8.10 1.06
N VAL A 394 -10.93 9.28 0.42
CA VAL A 394 -11.90 10.35 0.04
C VAL A 394 -12.91 10.88 1.08
N ASP A 395 -13.10 10.27 2.25
CA ASP A 395 -13.91 10.80 3.37
C ASP A 395 -13.36 10.43 4.77
N CYS A 396 -12.06 10.12 4.88
CA CYS A 396 -11.42 9.80 6.17
C CYS A 396 -10.88 11.03 6.95
N GLY A 397 -11.10 12.25 6.43
CA GLY A 397 -10.57 13.48 7.02
C GLY A 397 -9.04 13.59 6.96
N GLU A 398 -8.52 14.74 7.41
CA GLU A 398 -7.09 14.97 7.57
C GLU A 398 -6.53 14.09 8.70
N ILE A 399 -5.38 13.46 8.46
CA ILE A 399 -4.69 12.62 9.45
C ILE A 399 -4.38 13.48 10.67
N LYS A 400 -5.00 13.13 11.79
CA LYS A 400 -4.70 13.77 13.07
C LYS A 400 -3.90 12.80 13.91
N PRO A 401 -2.68 13.18 14.35
CA PRO A 401 -1.90 12.38 15.26
C PRO A 401 -2.74 11.88 16.45
N GLY A 402 -2.69 10.59 16.70
CA GLY A 402 -3.39 9.94 17.81
C GLY A 402 -4.85 9.56 17.54
N ILE A 403 -5.41 9.78 16.34
CA ILE A 403 -6.77 9.31 16.02
C ILE A 403 -6.71 7.98 15.26
N ILE A 404 -7.38 6.96 15.78
CA ILE A 404 -7.64 5.69 15.09
C ILE A 404 -9.14 5.60 14.82
N VAL A 405 -9.52 5.28 13.58
CA VAL A 405 -10.92 5.16 13.14
C VAL A 405 -11.22 3.73 12.75
N LEU A 406 -12.25 3.15 13.36
CA LEU A 406 -12.76 1.81 13.04
C LEU A 406 -13.95 1.94 12.10
N ASN A 407 -14.01 1.10 11.07
CA ASN A 407 -15.23 0.98 10.27
C ASN A 407 -16.35 0.38 11.14
N LYS A 408 -17.46 1.09 11.24
CA LYS A 408 -18.69 0.59 11.87
C LYS A 408 -19.13 -0.76 11.30
N ALA A 409 -19.03 -0.95 9.98
CA ALA A 409 -19.44 -2.19 9.32
C ALA A 409 -18.65 -3.42 9.79
N VAL A 410 -17.41 -3.25 10.27
CA VAL A 410 -16.62 -4.35 10.85
C VAL A 410 -17.20 -4.78 12.19
N LEU A 411 -17.62 -3.82 13.03
CA LEU A 411 -18.20 -4.11 14.34
C LEU A 411 -19.57 -4.78 14.18
N GLU A 412 -20.39 -4.26 13.26
CA GLU A 412 -21.71 -4.84 12.93
C GLU A 412 -21.57 -6.23 12.28
N GLY A 413 -20.52 -6.43 11.47
CA GLY A 413 -20.15 -7.73 10.92
C GLY A 413 -19.82 -8.76 12.00
N TRP A 414 -19.01 -8.38 13.00
CA TRP A 414 -18.72 -9.23 14.16
C TRP A 414 -19.98 -9.53 14.97
N MET A 415 -20.82 -8.51 15.23
CA MET A 415 -22.10 -8.67 15.92
C MET A 415 -23.01 -9.68 15.22
N LYS A 416 -23.13 -9.58 13.90
CA LYS A 416 -23.88 -10.53 13.07
C LYS A 416 -23.31 -11.94 13.15
N GLU A 417 -21.98 -12.09 13.05
CA GLU A 417 -21.32 -13.39 13.15
C GLU A 417 -21.55 -14.05 14.52
N LYS A 418 -21.51 -13.26 15.61
CA LYS A 418 -21.64 -13.76 16.98
C LYS A 418 -23.09 -13.79 17.49
N GLY A 419 -24.06 -13.33 16.70
CA GLY A 419 -25.47 -13.24 17.11
C GLY A 419 -25.71 -12.28 18.28
N VAL A 420 -24.97 -11.16 18.32
CA VAL A 420 -25.03 -10.14 19.37
C VAL A 420 -25.78 -8.92 18.83
N SER A 421 -26.85 -8.47 19.50
CA SER A 421 -27.53 -7.22 19.13
C SER A 421 -26.72 -5.99 19.55
N ALA A 422 -27.01 -4.83 18.95
CA ALA A 422 -26.41 -3.56 19.38
C ALA A 422 -26.65 -3.30 20.87
N GLU A 423 -27.88 -3.47 21.34
CA GLU A 423 -28.24 -3.32 22.76
C GLU A 423 -27.42 -4.25 23.67
N GLN A 424 -27.27 -5.53 23.29
CA GLN A 424 -26.46 -6.49 24.04
C GLN A 424 -25.00 -6.08 24.09
N LEU A 425 -24.42 -5.65 22.96
CA LEU A 425 -23.05 -5.18 22.91
C LEU A 425 -22.85 -3.97 23.82
N MET A 426 -23.77 -3.01 23.80
CA MET A 426 -23.66 -1.77 24.57
C MET A 426 -23.84 -1.95 26.08
N THR A 427 -24.55 -3.00 26.51
CA THR A 427 -24.90 -3.24 27.91
C THR A 427 -24.11 -4.37 28.58
N ASN A 428 -23.43 -5.23 27.81
CA ASN A 428 -22.67 -6.36 28.33
C ASN A 428 -21.16 -6.19 28.07
N ASP A 429 -20.43 -5.89 29.14
CA ASP A 429 -18.98 -5.71 29.13
C ASP A 429 -18.19 -6.93 28.60
N ASP A 430 -18.71 -8.15 28.72
CA ASP A 430 -18.07 -9.34 28.14
C ASP A 430 -18.08 -9.29 26.61
N TYR A 431 -19.18 -8.84 26.00
CA TYR A 431 -19.23 -8.69 24.53
C TYR A 431 -18.28 -7.60 24.07
N VAL A 432 -18.15 -6.50 24.81
CA VAL A 432 -17.19 -5.44 24.49
C VAL A 432 -15.75 -5.95 24.61
N LYS A 433 -15.42 -6.73 25.65
CA LYS A 433 -14.10 -7.36 25.79
C LYS A 433 -13.78 -8.30 24.64
N ARG A 434 -14.76 -9.10 24.22
CA ARG A 434 -14.60 -10.04 23.09
C ARG A 434 -14.39 -9.28 21.78
N LEU A 435 -15.17 -8.22 21.54
CA LEU A 435 -14.98 -7.35 20.38
C LEU A 435 -13.63 -6.61 20.44
N ALA A 436 -13.21 -6.12 21.60
CA ALA A 436 -11.90 -5.48 21.79
C ALA A 436 -10.76 -6.44 21.42
N ARG A 437 -10.86 -7.72 21.82
CA ARG A 437 -9.90 -8.76 21.42
C ARG A 437 -9.91 -9.03 19.92
N HIS A 438 -11.09 -9.07 19.30
CA HIS A 438 -11.25 -9.23 17.86
C HIS A 438 -10.55 -8.12 17.06
N ILE A 439 -10.63 -6.87 17.53
CA ILE A 439 -10.03 -5.72 16.85
C ILE A 439 -8.61 -5.38 17.32
N ALA A 440 -8.11 -5.97 18.42
CA ALA A 440 -6.81 -5.64 18.98
C ALA A 440 -5.63 -5.80 17.99
N PRO A 441 -5.56 -6.86 17.15
CA PRO A 441 -4.50 -6.98 16.14
C PRO A 441 -4.48 -5.78 15.18
N VAL A 442 -5.65 -5.32 14.75
CA VAL A 442 -5.75 -4.14 13.87
C VAL A 442 -5.40 -2.87 14.63
N PHE A 443 -5.89 -2.72 15.86
CA PHE A 443 -5.53 -1.55 16.65
C PHE A 443 -4.01 -1.41 16.77
N VAL A 444 -3.28 -2.52 16.94
CA VAL A 444 -1.81 -2.55 16.92
C VAL A 444 -1.24 -2.14 15.56
N HIS A 445 -1.82 -2.59 14.46
CA HIS A 445 -1.45 -2.18 13.11
C HIS A 445 -1.56 -0.66 12.93
N GLU A 446 -2.74 -0.09 13.19
CA GLU A 446 -2.98 1.35 13.03
C GLU A 446 -2.15 2.20 14.01
N ALA A 447 -1.97 1.71 15.24
CA ALA A 447 -1.11 2.36 16.22
C ALA A 447 0.37 2.31 15.83
N THR A 448 0.80 1.31 15.05
CA THR A 448 2.14 1.28 14.46
C THR A 448 2.32 2.40 13.45
N HIS A 449 1.33 2.65 12.58
CA HIS A 449 1.36 3.82 11.68
C HIS A 449 1.51 5.13 12.45
N GLN A 450 0.80 5.29 13.58
CA GLN A 450 0.96 6.46 14.45
C GLN A 450 2.38 6.59 15.05
N GLN A 451 3.00 5.44 15.38
CA GLN A 451 4.39 5.39 15.85
C GLN A 451 5.37 5.79 14.75
N ASP A 452 5.14 5.32 13.53
CA ASP A 452 5.98 5.61 12.38
C ASP A 452 5.86 7.07 11.93
N ASP A 453 4.63 7.61 11.97
CA ASP A 453 4.32 9.02 11.81
C ASP A 453 5.04 9.89 12.83
N LYS A 454 4.94 9.54 14.13
CA LYS A 454 5.62 10.28 15.20
C LYS A 454 7.13 10.27 14.99
N TRP A 455 7.71 9.10 14.73
CA TRP A 455 9.13 8.98 14.47
C TRP A 455 9.56 9.89 13.31
N THR A 456 8.78 9.92 12.23
CA THR A 456 9.11 10.75 11.06
C THR A 456 9.08 12.24 11.36
N ARG A 457 8.09 12.69 12.14
CA ARG A 457 7.99 14.09 12.62
C ARG A 457 9.15 14.47 13.54
N ASP A 458 9.49 13.59 14.49
CA ASP A 458 10.55 13.84 15.47
C ASP A 458 11.93 13.97 14.80
N HIS A 459 12.11 13.38 13.61
CA HIS A 459 13.32 13.50 12.79
C HIS A 459 13.24 14.61 11.72
N GLY A 460 12.18 15.42 11.72
CA GLY A 460 12.05 16.59 10.85
C GLY A 460 11.74 16.29 9.37
N PHE A 461 11.18 15.11 9.11
CA PHE A 461 10.80 14.65 7.78
C PHE A 461 9.29 14.68 7.57
N HIS A 462 8.88 14.75 6.32
CA HIS A 462 7.48 14.49 5.95
C HIS A 462 7.24 12.99 5.94
N PHE A 463 6.11 12.57 6.51
CA PHE A 463 5.66 11.19 6.37
C PHE A 463 5.44 10.87 4.90
N ARG A 464 6.02 9.75 4.48
CA ARG A 464 5.85 9.20 3.15
C ARG A 464 5.39 7.78 3.37
N TYR A 465 4.11 7.55 3.14
CA TYR A 465 3.54 6.22 3.23
C TYR A 465 4.22 5.31 2.23
N THR A 466 4.85 4.25 2.73
CA THR A 466 5.60 3.26 1.94
C THR A 466 5.08 1.84 2.23
N ILE A 467 5.37 0.89 1.32
CA ILE A 467 5.07 -0.53 1.56
C ILE A 467 5.78 -1.02 2.84
N ASP A 468 6.93 -0.45 3.17
CA ASP A 468 7.72 -0.82 4.34
C ASP A 468 7.07 -0.41 5.67
N ASP A 469 6.28 0.67 5.69
CA ASP A 469 5.46 1.07 6.85
C ASP A 469 4.39 0.01 7.11
N GLU A 470 3.72 -0.42 6.05
CA GLU A 470 2.69 -1.44 6.07
C GLU A 470 3.23 -2.82 6.44
N ALA A 471 4.33 -3.24 5.83
CA ALA A 471 5.04 -4.45 6.23
C ALA A 471 5.46 -4.40 7.70
N GLY A 472 5.87 -3.23 8.20
CA GLY A 472 6.16 -2.99 9.62
C GLY A 472 4.94 -3.17 10.51
N ALA A 473 3.82 -2.54 10.17
CA ALA A 473 2.56 -2.60 10.90
C ALA A 473 1.99 -4.02 10.95
N PHE A 474 1.92 -4.74 9.83
CA PHE A 474 1.48 -6.14 9.81
C PHE A 474 2.43 -7.08 10.55
N SER A 475 3.74 -6.84 10.47
CA SER A 475 4.71 -7.63 11.24
C SER A 475 4.52 -7.43 12.74
N ARG A 476 4.27 -6.19 13.21
CA ARG A 476 4.00 -5.89 14.62
C ARG A 476 2.65 -6.44 15.09
N GLN A 477 1.61 -6.35 14.26
CA GLN A 477 0.32 -7.03 14.49
C GLN A 477 0.52 -8.54 14.68
N SER A 478 1.32 -9.17 13.81
CA SER A 478 1.63 -10.59 13.91
C SER A 478 2.40 -10.93 15.19
N LEU A 479 3.41 -10.14 15.56
CA LEU A 479 4.16 -10.35 16.80
C LEU A 479 3.24 -10.23 18.02
N PHE A 480 2.42 -9.19 18.09
CA PHE A 480 1.42 -9.02 19.15
C PHE A 480 0.53 -10.25 19.28
N LEU A 481 -0.03 -10.72 18.16
CA LEU A 481 -0.90 -11.88 18.13
C LEU A 481 -0.14 -13.14 18.58
N LYS A 482 1.09 -13.33 18.11
CA LYS A 482 1.94 -14.45 18.51
C LYS A 482 2.22 -14.45 20.01
N GLU A 483 2.48 -13.29 20.62
CA GLU A 483 2.65 -13.15 22.07
C GLU A 483 1.36 -13.53 22.83
N LYS A 484 0.19 -13.08 22.35
CA LYS A 484 -1.11 -13.45 22.95
C LYS A 484 -1.45 -14.92 22.80
N LEU A 485 -1.04 -15.55 21.71
CA LEU A 485 -1.25 -16.98 21.47
C LEU A 485 -0.22 -17.86 22.19
N ALA A 486 0.93 -17.29 22.59
CA ALA A 486 1.96 -17.98 23.37
C ALA A 486 1.67 -17.95 24.89
N ASP A 487 0.83 -17.02 25.37
CA ASP A 487 0.39 -16.97 26.77
C ASP A 487 -0.86 -17.86 26.97
N PRO A 488 -0.77 -18.96 27.74
CA PRO A 488 -1.89 -19.89 27.97
C PRO A 488 -3.14 -19.22 28.56
N ARG A 489 -2.98 -18.06 29.21
CA ARG A 489 -4.09 -17.32 29.82
C ARG A 489 -4.95 -16.60 28.79
N THR A 490 -4.38 -16.21 27.65
CA THR A 490 -5.08 -15.45 26.59
C THR A 490 -5.32 -16.27 25.33
N GLU A 491 -4.57 -17.36 25.17
CA GLU A 491 -4.54 -18.26 24.03
C GLU A 491 -5.93 -18.64 23.50
N ALA A 492 -6.77 -19.27 24.33
CA ALA A 492 -8.09 -19.75 23.92
C ALA A 492 -9.04 -18.61 23.51
N ALA A 493 -8.94 -17.49 24.22
CA ALA A 493 -9.78 -16.33 23.97
C ALA A 493 -9.42 -15.65 22.64
N TYR A 494 -8.12 -15.53 22.33
CA TYR A 494 -7.67 -14.97 21.04
C TYR A 494 -8.00 -15.89 19.89
N MET A 495 -7.78 -17.21 20.01
CA MET A 495 -8.17 -18.16 18.95
C MET A 495 -9.66 -18.09 18.58
N LYS A 496 -10.52 -17.81 19.56
CA LYS A 496 -11.97 -17.71 19.35
C LYS A 496 -12.40 -16.43 18.61
N GLU A 497 -11.64 -15.34 18.80
CA GLU A 497 -12.00 -14.01 18.28
C GLU A 497 -11.11 -13.55 17.12
N MET A 498 -10.02 -14.28 16.82
CA MET A 498 -9.09 -13.99 15.72
C MET A 498 -9.79 -14.06 14.36
N ARG A 499 -9.49 -13.09 13.49
CA ARG A 499 -10.03 -13.08 12.12
C ARG A 499 -9.21 -14.01 11.22
N TYR A 500 -9.84 -14.48 10.16
CA TYR A 500 -9.14 -15.24 9.12
C TYR A 500 -7.92 -14.49 8.57
N ILE A 501 -8.05 -13.17 8.35
CA ILE A 501 -6.94 -12.36 7.84
C ILE A 501 -5.76 -12.28 8.83
N ASP A 502 -6.04 -12.25 10.13
CA ASP A 502 -5.00 -12.21 11.16
C ASP A 502 -4.19 -13.52 11.17
N ASP A 503 -4.84 -14.67 10.88
CA ASP A 503 -4.17 -15.96 10.71
C ASP A 503 -3.23 -15.96 9.50
N ILE A 504 -3.65 -15.42 8.36
CA ILE A 504 -2.80 -15.29 7.15
C ILE A 504 -1.56 -14.44 7.45
N ILE A 505 -1.77 -13.28 8.09
CA ILE A 505 -0.70 -12.37 8.48
C ILE A 505 0.27 -13.07 9.43
N LEU A 506 -0.25 -13.76 10.45
CA LEU A 506 0.57 -14.52 11.39
C LEU A 506 1.44 -15.55 10.68
N ARG A 507 0.86 -16.40 9.84
CA ARG A 507 1.57 -17.45 9.10
C ARG A 507 2.64 -16.92 8.17
N THR A 508 2.33 -15.83 7.47
CA THR A 508 3.25 -15.15 6.57
C THR A 508 4.48 -14.68 7.34
N THR A 509 4.27 -13.95 8.44
CA THR A 509 5.36 -13.45 9.27
C THR A 509 6.18 -14.60 9.85
N GLU A 510 5.53 -15.67 10.31
CA GLU A 510 6.24 -16.81 10.89
C GLU A 510 7.08 -17.58 9.86
N THR A 511 6.62 -17.66 8.60
CA THR A 511 7.32 -18.39 7.54
C THR A 511 8.44 -17.55 6.93
N ASP A 512 8.13 -16.30 6.57
CA ASP A 512 8.94 -15.47 5.69
C ASP A 512 9.43 -14.16 6.35
N GLY A 513 9.10 -13.95 7.63
CA GLY A 513 9.50 -12.77 8.41
C GLY A 513 8.96 -11.47 7.83
N TYR A 514 9.72 -10.39 8.04
CA TYR A 514 9.39 -9.07 7.51
C TYR A 514 9.31 -9.05 5.97
N ARG A 515 10.23 -9.74 5.29
CA ARG A 515 10.26 -9.78 3.81
C ARG A 515 9.01 -10.46 3.25
N GLY A 516 8.49 -11.49 3.93
CA GLY A 516 7.20 -12.11 3.63
C GLY A 516 6.05 -11.12 3.68
N GLN A 517 5.97 -10.32 4.74
CA GLN A 517 4.95 -9.29 4.86
C GLN A 517 5.06 -8.24 3.75
N LYS A 518 6.27 -7.77 3.45
CA LYS A 518 6.49 -6.84 2.33
C LYS A 518 6.02 -7.41 0.98
N LYS A 519 6.08 -8.73 0.79
CA LYS A 519 5.58 -9.42 -0.41
C LYS A 519 4.05 -9.54 -0.41
N ASN A 520 3.44 -9.73 0.75
CA ASN A 520 1.99 -9.95 0.88
C ASN A 520 1.17 -8.67 0.97
N VAL A 521 1.74 -7.58 1.49
CA VAL A 521 1.04 -6.30 1.76
C VAL A 521 1.29 -5.29 0.65
N ARG A 522 1.23 -5.72 -0.61
CA ARG A 522 1.58 -4.80 -1.69
C ARG A 522 0.44 -3.86 -1.98
N TYR A 523 0.46 -2.68 -1.35
CA TYR A 523 -0.32 -1.55 -1.84
C TYR A 523 0.26 -1.11 -3.19
N TYR A 524 -0.42 -1.46 -4.27
CA TYR A 524 0.13 -1.43 -5.62
C TYR A 524 0.40 -0.01 -6.16
N SER A 525 -0.11 1.01 -5.51
CA SER A 525 0.15 2.43 -5.81
C SER A 525 1.30 3.03 -4.98
N VAL A 526 1.83 2.27 -4.02
CA VAL A 526 2.77 2.75 -3.01
C VAL A 526 4.16 2.19 -3.30
N HIS A 527 5.19 3.03 -3.19
CA HIS A 527 6.57 2.57 -3.34
C HIS A 527 7.07 1.93 -2.05
N GLY A 528 8.04 1.02 -2.16
CA GLY A 528 8.93 0.74 -1.03
C GLY A 528 9.82 1.95 -0.73
N ILE A 529 10.55 1.92 0.39
CA ILE A 529 11.50 2.97 0.76
C ILE A 529 12.53 3.19 -0.34
N GLU A 530 13.02 2.11 -0.97
CA GLU A 530 13.97 2.19 -2.09
C GLU A 530 13.36 2.87 -3.32
N GLY A 531 12.11 2.55 -3.65
CA GLY A 531 11.37 3.21 -4.74
C GLY A 531 11.15 4.69 -4.48
N GLU A 532 10.71 5.03 -3.28
CA GLU A 532 10.50 6.42 -2.85
C GLU A 532 11.83 7.17 -2.79
N ALA A 533 12.92 6.51 -2.45
CA ALA A 533 14.26 7.08 -2.50
C ALA A 533 14.69 7.41 -3.92
N SER A 534 14.50 6.48 -4.88
CA SER A 534 14.76 6.74 -6.30
C SER A 534 14.01 7.99 -6.78
N THR A 535 12.70 8.05 -6.53
CA THR A 535 11.85 9.21 -6.86
C THR A 535 12.34 10.49 -6.18
N SER A 536 12.78 10.40 -4.92
CA SER A 536 13.33 11.54 -4.17
C SER A 536 14.63 12.08 -4.75
N PHE A 537 15.51 11.20 -5.22
CA PHE A 537 16.77 11.60 -5.84
C PHE A 537 16.53 12.25 -7.20
N THR A 538 15.58 11.76 -8.00
CA THR A 538 15.13 12.44 -9.23
C THR A 538 14.61 13.85 -8.94
N LYS A 539 13.74 14.01 -7.93
CA LYS A 539 13.23 15.32 -7.52
C LYS A 539 14.35 16.25 -7.03
N PHE A 540 15.33 15.70 -6.31
CA PHE A 540 16.51 16.41 -5.86
C PHE A 540 17.34 16.95 -7.03
N GLU A 541 17.60 16.14 -8.05
CA GLU A 541 18.34 16.56 -9.26
C GLU A 541 17.59 17.66 -10.01
N ASN A 542 16.28 17.53 -10.16
CA ASN A 542 15.46 18.53 -10.82
C ASN A 542 15.40 19.84 -10.01
N ALA A 543 15.37 19.77 -8.67
CA ALA A 543 15.47 20.94 -7.81
C ALA A 543 16.83 21.66 -7.95
N LEU A 544 17.94 20.92 -8.09
CA LEU A 544 19.25 21.51 -8.37
C LEU A 544 19.30 22.19 -9.74
N LYS A 545 18.75 21.54 -10.78
CA LYS A 545 18.67 22.11 -12.14
C LYS A 545 17.86 23.40 -12.15
N GLU A 546 16.71 23.39 -11.47
CA GLU A 546 15.83 24.55 -11.35
C GLU A 546 16.50 25.71 -10.60
N GLN A 547 17.16 25.43 -9.46
CA GLN A 547 17.93 26.46 -8.75
C GLN A 547 19.04 27.05 -9.62
N ASN A 548 19.73 26.22 -10.41
CA ASN A 548 20.77 26.70 -11.31
C ASN A 548 20.17 27.57 -12.42
N LEU A 549 19.07 27.13 -13.04
CA LEU A 549 18.38 27.87 -14.08
C LEU A 549 17.97 29.27 -13.61
N ARG A 550 17.36 29.38 -12.42
CA ARG A 550 17.01 30.66 -11.78
C ARG A 550 18.21 31.58 -11.56
N LYS A 551 19.38 31.01 -11.28
CA LYS A 551 20.62 31.78 -11.08
C LYS A 551 21.24 32.24 -12.39
N THR A 552 21.15 31.44 -13.44
CA THR A 552 21.89 31.67 -14.69
C THR A 552 21.07 32.35 -15.79
N ALA A 553 19.75 32.20 -15.80
CA ALA A 553 18.87 32.75 -16.83
C ALA A 553 18.19 34.04 -16.33
N LYS A 554 18.67 35.20 -16.82
CA LYS A 554 18.24 36.54 -16.37
C LYS A 554 16.73 36.80 -16.47
N ASP A 555 16.04 36.14 -17.40
CA ASP A 555 14.62 36.36 -17.68
C ASP A 555 13.76 35.14 -17.29
N TYR A 556 14.32 34.17 -16.55
CA TYR A 556 13.56 33.01 -16.12
C TYR A 556 12.63 33.37 -14.95
N SER A 557 11.34 33.47 -15.24
CA SER A 557 10.29 33.61 -14.23
C SER A 557 9.21 32.54 -14.45
N PHE A 558 9.00 31.69 -13.44
CA PHE A 558 7.85 30.80 -13.40
C PHE A 558 6.90 31.28 -12.28
N PRO A 559 5.57 31.27 -12.49
CA PRO A 559 4.63 31.60 -11.43
C PRO A 559 4.89 30.71 -10.22
N LYS A 560 5.32 31.31 -9.11
CA LYS A 560 5.53 30.59 -7.87
C LYS A 560 4.18 30.19 -7.32
N SER A 561 3.97 28.90 -7.13
CA SER A 561 2.81 28.41 -6.39
C SER A 561 3.07 28.68 -4.91
N ASP A 562 2.17 29.37 -4.22
CA ASP A 562 2.15 29.41 -2.74
C ASP A 562 1.61 28.09 -2.15
N SER A 563 1.57 27.02 -2.96
CA SER A 563 1.04 25.76 -2.48
C SER A 563 1.94 25.21 -1.38
N LYS A 564 1.28 24.85 -0.28
CA LYS A 564 1.82 24.03 0.80
C LYS A 564 2.31 22.65 0.32
N THR A 565 2.21 22.33 -0.99
CA THR A 565 2.37 21.00 -1.59
C THR A 565 3.62 20.83 -2.46
N CYS A 566 4.51 21.82 -2.55
CA CYS A 566 5.74 21.73 -3.36
C CYS A 566 6.55 20.40 -3.23
N PRO A 567 6.65 19.71 -2.08
CA PRO A 567 7.36 18.41 -2.01
C PRO A 567 6.83 17.34 -2.98
N TYR A 568 5.58 17.48 -3.42
CA TYR A 568 4.89 16.57 -4.32
C TYR A 568 4.71 17.13 -5.74
N GLY A 569 4.87 18.44 -5.91
CA GLY A 569 4.72 19.15 -7.18
C GLY A 569 6.01 19.20 -8.02
N PRO A 570 5.94 19.79 -9.21
CA PRO A 570 7.09 19.95 -10.07
C PRO A 570 8.00 21.10 -9.57
N PRO A 571 9.34 20.98 -9.64
CA PRO A 571 10.26 21.94 -9.01
C PRO A 571 10.11 23.40 -9.44
N GLN A 572 9.67 23.66 -10.68
CA GLN A 572 9.45 25.03 -11.16
C GLN A 572 8.34 25.77 -10.40
N GLU A 573 7.38 25.05 -9.80
CA GLU A 573 6.32 25.64 -8.98
C GLU A 573 6.77 25.98 -7.55
N CYS A 574 7.94 25.47 -7.13
CA CYS A 574 8.44 25.61 -5.78
C CYS A 574 9.12 26.97 -5.52
N SER A 575 9.00 27.47 -4.31
CA SER A 575 9.82 28.58 -3.80
C SER A 575 11.27 28.16 -3.59
N ASP A 576 12.19 29.12 -3.56
CA ASP A 576 13.63 28.85 -3.38
C ASP A 576 13.93 28.19 -2.02
N ALA A 577 13.17 28.56 -0.97
CA ALA A 577 13.25 27.93 0.34
C ALA A 577 12.83 26.46 0.31
N GLN A 578 11.75 26.13 -0.44
CA GLN A 578 11.30 24.75 -0.58
C GLN A 578 12.30 23.92 -1.41
N LEU A 579 12.85 24.47 -2.50
CA LEU A 579 13.93 23.81 -3.26
C LEU A 579 15.15 23.54 -2.38
N GLN A 580 15.54 24.51 -1.54
CA GLN A 580 16.66 24.32 -0.61
C GLN A 580 16.35 23.27 0.46
N ALA A 581 15.11 23.20 0.94
CA ALA A 581 14.66 22.16 1.86
C ALA A 581 14.74 20.77 1.22
N MET A 582 14.29 20.61 -0.04
CA MET A 582 14.45 19.36 -0.79
C MET A 582 15.93 18.96 -0.89
N ILE A 583 16.78 19.90 -1.30
CA ILE A 583 18.22 19.66 -1.49
C ILE A 583 18.95 19.23 -0.20
N SER A 584 18.58 19.85 0.93
CA SER A 584 19.22 19.59 2.22
C SER A 584 18.67 18.36 2.94
N LYS A 585 17.39 18.01 2.73
CA LYS A 585 16.73 16.93 3.47
C LYS A 585 16.72 15.56 2.77
N THR A 586 16.92 15.47 1.45
CA THR A 586 16.82 14.19 0.74
C THR A 586 17.76 13.10 1.28
N TYR A 587 19.05 13.42 1.46
CA TYR A 587 20.03 12.45 1.96
C TYR A 587 19.80 12.06 3.42
N PRO A 588 19.64 13.01 4.36
CA PRO A 588 19.30 12.66 5.74
C PRO A 588 18.02 11.83 5.86
N TRP A 589 16.99 12.13 5.08
CA TRP A 589 15.77 11.33 5.06
C TRP A 589 16.05 9.90 4.62
N TYR A 590 16.79 9.71 3.53
CA TYR A 590 17.10 8.38 3.01
C TYR A 590 17.86 7.53 4.03
N GLN A 591 18.92 8.09 4.64
CA GLN A 591 19.72 7.39 5.65
C GLN A 591 18.88 6.95 6.84
N GLN A 592 18.03 7.85 7.35
CA GLN A 592 17.16 7.55 8.49
C GLN A 592 16.09 6.53 8.13
N ALA A 593 15.48 6.62 6.94
CA ALA A 593 14.47 5.67 6.48
C ALA A 593 15.05 4.25 6.32
N ILE A 594 16.20 4.10 5.66
CA ILE A 594 16.88 2.80 5.51
C ILE A 594 17.34 2.26 6.86
N LYS A 595 17.89 3.11 7.73
CA LYS A 595 18.27 2.69 9.09
C LYS A 595 17.06 2.13 9.84
N LYS A 596 15.94 2.85 9.84
CA LYS A 596 14.70 2.42 10.49
C LYS A 596 14.17 1.11 9.90
N GLN A 597 14.17 0.96 8.58
CA GLN A 597 13.77 -0.29 7.91
C GLN A 597 14.63 -1.46 8.38
N ARG A 598 15.96 -1.29 8.44
CA ARG A 598 16.89 -2.31 8.95
C ARG A 598 16.62 -2.65 10.41
N GLU A 599 16.39 -1.65 11.26
CA GLU A 599 16.02 -1.84 12.66
C GLU A 599 14.71 -2.64 12.80
N ASN A 600 13.70 -2.33 11.99
CA ASN A 600 12.46 -3.09 11.93
C ASN A 600 12.69 -4.55 11.51
N ILE A 601 13.46 -4.79 10.45
CA ILE A 601 13.81 -6.16 10.00
C ILE A 601 14.48 -6.95 11.13
N VAL A 602 15.49 -6.37 11.77
CA VAL A 602 16.23 -7.02 12.87
C VAL A 602 15.29 -7.30 14.04
N PHE A 603 14.50 -6.30 14.47
CA PHE A 603 13.55 -6.44 15.56
C PHE A 603 12.54 -7.57 15.30
N ILE A 604 11.86 -7.54 14.15
CA ILE A 604 10.83 -8.51 13.78
C ILE A 604 11.41 -9.93 13.74
N ASN A 605 12.51 -10.14 13.02
CA ASN A 605 13.10 -11.48 12.88
C ASN A 605 13.63 -12.02 14.22
N THR A 606 14.18 -11.15 15.07
CA THR A 606 14.66 -11.54 16.41
C THR A 606 13.49 -11.98 17.29
N GLU A 607 12.40 -11.20 17.33
CA GLU A 607 11.23 -11.55 18.15
C GLU A 607 10.51 -12.80 17.66
N ILE A 608 10.38 -12.99 16.34
CA ILE A 608 9.85 -14.24 15.78
C ILE A 608 10.71 -15.42 16.24
N GLY A 609 12.03 -15.30 16.14
CA GLY A 609 12.97 -16.33 16.55
C GLY A 609 12.87 -16.66 18.04
N ARG A 610 12.71 -15.65 18.89
CA ARG A 610 12.48 -15.82 20.34
C ARG A 610 11.16 -16.54 20.59
N LEU A 611 10.06 -16.04 20.04
CA LEU A 611 8.73 -16.61 20.26
C LEU A 611 8.58 -18.03 19.71
N LYS A 612 9.31 -18.39 18.64
CA LYS A 612 9.40 -19.78 18.16
C LYS A 612 10.07 -20.72 19.17
N LYS A 613 11.04 -20.23 19.96
CA LYS A 613 11.70 -21.02 21.02
C LYS A 613 10.82 -21.13 22.27
N ASP A 614 10.07 -20.07 22.56
CA ASP A 614 9.19 -20.01 23.74
C ASP A 614 7.87 -20.78 23.53
N ASP A 615 7.45 -21.00 22.28
CA ASP A 615 6.27 -21.80 21.93
C ASP A 615 6.50 -23.31 22.17
N LYS A 616 6.35 -23.70 23.44
CA LYS A 616 6.43 -25.11 23.89
C LYS A 616 5.16 -25.92 23.58
N SER A 617 4.10 -25.28 23.10
CA SER A 617 2.78 -25.91 22.95
C SER A 617 2.69 -26.88 21.78
N GLY A 618 3.69 -26.89 20.88
CA GLY A 618 3.65 -27.68 19.64
C GLY A 618 2.60 -27.18 18.63
N ARG A 619 1.96 -26.05 18.91
CA ARG A 619 0.89 -25.42 18.12
C ARG A 619 1.33 -24.95 16.73
N ALA A 620 2.60 -24.59 16.57
CA ALA A 620 3.24 -24.42 15.26
C ALA A 620 3.21 -25.71 14.39
N LYS A 621 2.77 -26.87 14.92
CA LYS A 621 2.47 -28.05 14.10
C LYS A 621 0.98 -28.21 13.80
N SER A 622 0.08 -27.78 14.70
CA SER A 622 -1.37 -27.95 14.54
C SER A 622 -2.02 -26.87 13.67
N LEU A 623 -1.57 -25.61 13.79
CA LEU A 623 -1.98 -24.55 12.86
C LEU A 623 -1.48 -24.88 11.45
N TYR A 624 -0.32 -25.53 11.35
CA TYR A 624 0.37 -25.85 10.10
C TYR A 624 0.04 -27.21 9.52
N SER A 625 -0.89 -27.96 10.12
CA SER A 625 -1.37 -29.18 9.49
C SER A 625 -2.11 -28.76 8.22
N PRO A 626 -1.59 -29.11 7.02
CA PRO A 626 -2.20 -28.70 5.77
C PRO A 626 -3.50 -29.48 5.64
N LYS A 627 -4.59 -28.96 6.19
CA LYS A 627 -5.86 -29.16 5.50
C LYS A 627 -5.61 -28.53 4.13
N ALA A 628 -5.65 -29.36 3.09
CA ALA A 628 -5.42 -28.94 1.72
C ALA A 628 -6.07 -27.57 1.53
N PRO A 629 -5.35 -26.56 1.03
CA PRO A 629 -5.98 -25.29 0.73
C PRO A 629 -7.14 -25.66 -0.20
N ASP A 630 -8.36 -25.50 0.30
CA ASP A 630 -9.48 -25.29 -0.60
C ASP A 630 -8.99 -24.19 -1.53
N SER A 631 -9.20 -24.36 -2.83
CA SER A 631 -8.76 -23.45 -3.91
C SER A 631 -9.42 -22.06 -3.85
N SER A 632 -9.70 -21.61 -2.63
CA SER A 632 -10.13 -20.28 -2.24
C SER A 632 -9.23 -19.26 -2.93
N PRO A 633 -9.85 -18.28 -3.61
CA PRO A 633 -9.13 -17.28 -4.35
C PRO A 633 -8.15 -16.58 -3.41
N HIS A 634 -6.93 -16.35 -3.90
CA HIS A 634 -5.99 -15.43 -3.28
C HIS A 634 -6.78 -14.20 -2.85
N ILE A 635 -6.91 -13.99 -1.54
CA ILE A 635 -7.49 -12.77 -1.04
C ILE A 635 -6.51 -11.69 -1.46
N GLY A 636 -6.94 -10.82 -2.38
CA GLY A 636 -6.36 -9.50 -2.50
C GLY A 636 -6.57 -8.83 -1.15
N VAL A 637 -5.61 -9.01 -0.25
CA VAL A 637 -5.53 -8.28 1.00
C VAL A 637 -5.05 -6.90 0.60
N PHE A 638 -6.01 -6.12 0.12
CA PHE A 638 -5.89 -4.77 -0.41
C PHE A 638 -5.08 -4.62 -1.71
#